data_AF-A0A502D027-F1
#
_entry.id   AF-A0A502D027-F1
#
_cell.length_a   1.000
_cell.length_b   1.000
_cell.length_c   1.000
_cell.angle_alpha   90.00
_cell.angle_beta   90.00
_cell.angle_gamma   90.00
#
_symmetry.space_group_name_H-M   'P 1'
#
loop_
_entity.id
_entity.type
_entity.pdbx_description
1 polymer ?
#
loop_
_entity_poly.entity_id
_entity_poly.type
_entity_poly.pdbx_seq_one_letter_code
_entity_poly.pdbx_strand_id
1 'polypeptide(L)'
;MSTTAHRSRLTPAIAAVVAATVLPLAALMATTSAAAAVDSAADASTASRVGPGAGAGPGVDIRLDPSYQQPEFQGWGTALTWFANVTGGWPQAKKAELADALFGEDGLQFTIARYNIGGGDSPETPAYMRPGAAIPGFWNRPASVGPVPGSTPDTPRDTRGWWDPANPADWNWDADANQRWWLKAAKARGATTFEAFSNSAPYFMTESGYASGNVDGNKDNLRADQYDEFAAYLATVVDHVEKADGINFDTVSPVNEPNTNYWHAKGGQEGSHWDPASQGKMAVATRAALDAVGSDAVVASPDETNPGTFVKDWAGWNAAAREAVGRLNVHTYGTDGRLAPRDLSKLSGKDLWMSEVDLGPGGIPQNFEDMRPGLALAEHINEDVAQLEPRAWVTWQSVENYRNMLPSAENQNWGLIQVDFLTDTPGAEPIRKNKKYWTMAQYSRFIKPGDHVIHTDNADTVAAIRPGDSSATVVYTNDSDQAVPVRVDLGGFAQARNGMAQTVSTTAAHNLAKGRPAQVRDGVLTAMVEPGSVTTFSLDGVSGVDPAAALHASTADSLVVNQNSGKALALAADGTSLVQRTPSSTDPAQRWRISKATDGWTNREQYTLVNTATGKELTTTSSGALRAIPSAASPGDRWTLSVTPDGRTTLLSGTTESVLDVGGQSTADGASVGLWTPTAGTNQQWFVRGADVTRVAADPVLTSPGTAPVLPDSVAVTYGDGRTESRAVTWAPVPKAAYSNSGRFSVTGVVAGLTERATATVFVSAVTGTSVPPVKTAVGVLPTLPATVTGRLAIGGTLPLDVVWDAVSASSVAAPGKFSVRGVLPATGDTTTVLVQVNPPAPVNLALNTSGAAFPKATATFTGQYDSTAAVLDGVVSSRRWTNWDPNTWRPADTLTVDLGSARTVSSVRLDFFDDQGGTRPPATADLQRQDPATSEWVSLTGGPTAVADGQVVLQRAYAGQLQRVRVVMTARPGTCIAVAEFSVFGPGASTVPSRGTDATLDSLSVGGKPVAGFEPATLAYAVDVAGDEVPLVSAVASDPFATVTVTAPKTLPGDALVVVTAEDTSATSTYRVALS
;
A
#
# COMPACT_ATOMS: atom_id res chain seq x y z
N MET A 1 44.89 -24.20 -59.06
CA MET A 1 44.73 -22.76 -58.77
C MET A 1 44.25 -22.70 -57.32
N SER A 2 45.12 -22.54 -56.32
CA SER A 2 45.88 -21.33 -55.94
C SER A 2 45.00 -20.27 -55.25
N THR A 3 45.25 -19.84 -54.00
CA THR A 3 46.27 -20.29 -53.01
C THR A 3 45.91 -19.87 -51.57
N THR A 4 46.51 -20.53 -50.58
CA THR A 4 46.76 -20.19 -49.14
C THR A 4 46.49 -18.74 -48.68
N ALA A 5 45.88 -18.39 -47.52
CA ALA A 5 45.92 -18.89 -46.12
C ALA A 5 47.17 -18.48 -45.28
N HIS A 6 46.99 -17.72 -44.17
CA HIS A 6 47.47 -18.06 -42.80
C HIS A 6 47.12 -17.03 -41.68
N ARG A 7 47.59 -17.27 -40.43
CA ARG A 7 47.39 -16.48 -39.19
C ARG A 7 48.71 -15.94 -38.61
N SER A 8 48.67 -14.75 -37.98
CA SER A 8 49.54 -14.27 -36.87
C SER A 8 48.82 -13.06 -36.22
N ARG A 9 48.86 -12.67 -34.93
CA ARG A 9 49.69 -12.87 -33.71
C ARG A 9 51.03 -12.09 -33.61
N LEU A 10 51.14 -11.36 -32.49
CA LEU A 10 52.31 -10.76 -31.79
C LEU A 10 52.62 -9.25 -31.96
N THR A 11 52.91 -8.65 -30.80
CA THR A 11 53.58 -7.35 -30.50
C THR A 11 55.12 -7.59 -30.40
N PRO A 12 56.05 -6.68 -29.95
CA PRO A 12 55.90 -5.35 -29.33
C PRO A 12 56.97 -4.24 -29.66
N ALA A 13 56.79 -3.06 -29.03
CA ALA A 13 57.79 -2.12 -28.44
C ALA A 13 58.91 -1.39 -29.25
N ILE A 14 59.17 -0.12 -28.84
CA ILE A 14 60.39 0.76 -28.85
C ILE A 14 59.86 2.23 -28.83
N ALA A 15 60.00 3.06 -27.77
CA ALA A 15 61.16 3.75 -27.15
C ALA A 15 61.70 4.95 -27.99
N ALA A 16 62.15 6.12 -27.47
CA ALA A 16 62.49 6.53 -26.09
C ALA A 16 62.53 8.09 -25.86
N VAL A 17 62.34 8.55 -24.60
CA VAL A 17 63.10 9.58 -23.80
C VAL A 17 63.23 11.05 -24.36
N VAL A 18 63.00 12.14 -23.59
CA VAL A 18 63.79 12.82 -22.51
C VAL A 18 62.81 13.57 -21.56
N ALA A 19 62.69 13.25 -20.25
CA ALA A 19 63.42 13.77 -19.06
C ALA A 19 63.22 15.28 -18.75
N ALA A 20 63.10 15.78 -17.51
CA ALA A 20 62.85 15.23 -16.16
C ALA A 20 62.00 16.29 -15.38
N THR A 21 61.59 16.25 -14.11
CA THR A 21 62.14 15.89 -12.76
C THR A 21 60.94 15.75 -11.76
N VAL A 22 60.96 15.39 -10.45
CA VAL A 22 61.86 14.77 -9.44
C VAL A 22 60.96 14.24 -8.26
N LEU A 23 61.53 13.59 -7.24
CA LEU A 23 60.89 13.00 -6.02
C LEU A 23 61.58 13.54 -4.73
N PRO A 24 61.20 13.24 -3.44
CA PRO A 24 60.60 12.01 -2.84
C PRO A 24 59.52 12.30 -1.73
N LEU A 25 59.12 11.40 -0.80
CA LEU A 25 58.71 9.96 -0.79
C LEU A 25 58.54 9.48 0.70
N ALA A 26 57.48 8.71 1.03
CA ALA A 26 57.34 7.84 2.24
C ALA A 26 57.26 8.55 3.65
N ALA A 27 56.86 7.91 4.77
CA ALA A 27 56.51 6.50 5.06
C ALA A 27 55.50 6.33 6.25
N LEU A 28 55.13 5.07 6.51
CA LEU A 28 54.37 4.51 7.66
C LEU A 28 54.73 5.04 9.07
N MET A 29 53.76 5.04 10.00
CA MET A 29 53.63 4.01 11.08
C MET A 29 52.32 4.15 11.88
N ALA A 30 51.98 3.15 12.71
CA ALA A 30 50.74 3.08 13.49
C ALA A 30 50.96 2.48 14.90
N THR A 31 50.23 2.98 15.90
CA THR A 31 50.04 2.44 17.27
C THR A 31 49.04 3.33 18.04
N THR A 32 48.28 2.94 19.08
CA THR A 32 47.71 1.65 19.56
C THR A 32 46.67 1.94 20.66
N SER A 33 45.58 1.18 20.72
CA SER A 33 44.72 0.95 21.92
C SER A 33 43.99 2.19 22.52
N ALA A 34 42.95 2.05 23.36
CA ALA A 34 42.32 0.87 23.95
C ALA A 34 40.79 1.03 24.00
N ALA A 35 40.05 -0.08 24.24
CA ALA A 35 38.63 -0.04 24.56
C ALA A 35 38.39 -0.03 26.07
N ALA A 36 37.36 0.68 26.52
CA ALA A 36 36.77 0.54 27.85
C ALA A 36 35.29 0.94 27.80
N ALA A 37 34.42 0.09 28.32
CA ALA A 37 33.07 0.45 28.73
C ALA A 37 33.03 0.61 30.26
N VAL A 38 32.11 1.41 30.80
CA VAL A 38 31.22 1.14 31.94
C VAL A 38 30.34 2.37 32.17
N ASP A 39 29.06 2.21 31.81
CA ASP A 39 27.82 2.53 32.55
C ASP A 39 27.61 3.81 33.42
N SER A 40 26.35 4.23 33.41
CA SER A 40 25.56 4.87 34.49
C SER A 40 25.51 6.40 34.69
N ALA A 41 24.27 6.85 34.93
CA ALA A 41 23.78 8.10 35.53
C ALA A 41 24.05 9.47 34.85
N ALA A 42 23.19 10.49 34.99
CA ALA A 42 21.74 10.60 35.23
C ALA A 42 21.34 12.10 35.09
N ASP A 43 20.08 12.37 34.74
CA ASP A 43 19.35 13.67 34.75
C ASP A 43 20.06 15.01 35.02
N ALA A 44 19.87 15.95 34.08
CA ALA A 44 19.29 17.26 34.40
C ALA A 44 18.53 17.83 33.18
N SER A 45 17.30 18.30 33.38
CA SER A 45 16.40 18.71 32.29
C SER A 45 16.41 20.21 31.99
N THR A 46 16.56 20.60 30.72
CA THR A 46 16.07 21.89 30.20
C THR A 46 15.28 21.69 28.90
N ALA A 47 13.96 21.81 28.98
CA ALA A 47 13.06 21.54 27.86
C ALA A 47 13.00 22.74 26.89
N SER A 48 13.84 22.74 25.85
CA SER A 48 13.70 23.69 24.74
C SER A 48 12.44 23.37 23.93
N ARG A 49 11.58 24.38 23.73
CA ARG A 49 10.32 24.24 23.00
C ARG A 49 10.55 24.33 21.50
N VAL A 50 10.63 23.18 20.83
CA VAL A 50 10.46 23.09 19.38
C VAL A 50 9.02 23.51 19.05
N GLY A 51 8.85 24.56 18.24
CA GLY A 51 7.56 24.95 17.68
C GLY A 51 7.21 24.08 16.45
N PRO A 52 5.92 23.84 16.16
CA PRO A 52 5.53 23.19 14.91
C PRO A 52 5.86 24.11 13.72
N GLY A 53 6.67 23.62 12.78
CA GLY A 53 7.30 24.45 11.74
C GLY A 53 7.84 23.66 10.54
N ALA A 54 7.25 22.50 10.25
CA ALA A 54 7.39 21.82 8.96
C ALA A 54 5.99 21.67 8.36
N GLY A 55 5.90 21.64 7.03
CA GLY A 55 4.63 21.44 6.31
C GLY A 55 4.11 20.02 6.45
N ALA A 56 3.49 19.72 7.59
CA ALA A 56 2.88 18.43 7.82
C ALA A 56 1.67 18.22 6.89
N GLY A 57 1.47 16.97 6.46
CA GLY A 57 0.22 16.58 5.78
C GLY A 57 -1.01 16.76 6.68
N PRO A 58 -2.23 16.60 6.14
CA PRO A 58 -3.43 16.47 6.98
C PRO A 58 -3.21 15.34 8.00
N GLY A 59 -3.68 15.55 9.24
CA GLY A 59 -3.54 14.56 10.29
C GLY A 59 -4.33 13.29 9.96
N VAL A 60 -3.72 12.13 10.20
CA VAL A 60 -4.36 10.82 10.04
C VAL A 60 -4.76 10.32 11.42
N ASP A 61 -6.08 10.24 11.65
CA ASP A 61 -6.68 9.54 12.77
C ASP A 61 -6.86 8.06 12.40
N ILE A 62 -6.51 7.16 13.30
CA ILE A 62 -6.65 5.70 13.16
C ILE A 62 -7.28 5.15 14.45
N ARG A 63 -8.38 4.42 14.37
CA ARG A 63 -8.99 3.67 15.48
C ARG A 63 -8.50 2.23 15.47
N LEU A 64 -8.08 1.73 16.64
CA LEU A 64 -7.89 0.28 16.85
C LEU A 64 -9.15 -0.32 17.48
N ASP A 65 -9.66 -1.41 16.92
CA ASP A 65 -10.83 -2.10 17.46
C ASP A 65 -10.53 -3.59 17.76
N PRO A 66 -10.17 -3.93 19.01
CA PRO A 66 -9.88 -5.30 19.41
C PRO A 66 -11.14 -6.18 19.58
N SER A 67 -12.33 -5.69 19.25
CA SER A 67 -13.56 -6.50 19.26
C SER A 67 -13.71 -7.44 18.06
N TYR A 68 -12.88 -7.24 17.03
CA TYR A 68 -12.84 -8.02 15.80
C TYR A 68 -11.42 -8.54 15.58
N GLN A 69 -11.15 -9.72 16.13
CA GLN A 69 -9.86 -10.39 16.11
C GLN A 69 -9.87 -11.46 15.01
N GLN A 70 -8.97 -11.36 14.04
CA GLN A 70 -8.72 -12.46 13.09
C GLN A 70 -8.32 -13.74 13.86
N PRO A 71 -8.37 -14.94 13.25
CA PRO A 71 -7.94 -16.15 13.93
C PRO A 71 -6.44 -16.06 14.27
N GLU A 72 -5.98 -16.89 15.19
CA GLU A 72 -4.58 -16.94 15.61
C GLU A 72 -3.65 -17.02 14.38
N PHE A 73 -2.81 -16.01 14.21
CA PHE A 73 -1.88 -15.90 13.10
C PHE A 73 -0.79 -16.97 13.27
N GLN A 74 -0.45 -17.66 12.19
CA GLN A 74 0.52 -18.75 12.10
C GLN A 74 1.89 -18.25 11.60
N GLY A 75 1.95 -17.00 11.10
CA GLY A 75 3.18 -16.26 10.87
C GLY A 75 3.48 -15.93 9.41
N TRP A 76 4.77 -15.75 9.13
CA TRP A 76 5.29 -15.24 7.87
C TRP A 76 6.33 -16.22 7.30
N GLY A 77 6.47 -16.29 5.98
CA GLY A 77 7.38 -17.25 5.36
C GLY A 77 7.73 -16.98 3.91
N THR A 78 8.35 -17.99 3.29
CA THR A 78 8.73 -18.03 1.88
C THR A 78 8.55 -19.45 1.33
N ALA A 79 8.22 -19.56 0.05
CA ALA A 79 8.46 -20.78 -0.69
C ALA A 79 9.96 -20.99 -0.94
N LEU A 80 10.49 -22.16 -0.62
CA LEU A 80 11.91 -22.53 -0.83
C LEU A 80 12.26 -22.76 -2.32
N THR A 81 11.28 -22.66 -3.21
CA THR A 81 11.40 -22.92 -4.65
C THR A 81 12.56 -22.16 -5.31
N TRP A 82 13.25 -22.85 -6.23
CA TRP A 82 14.40 -22.42 -7.04
C TRP A 82 15.64 -21.98 -6.25
N PHE A 83 15.53 -20.95 -5.41
CA PHE A 83 16.66 -20.41 -4.67
C PHE A 83 17.26 -21.42 -3.70
N ALA A 84 16.45 -22.26 -3.03
CA ALA A 84 16.99 -23.28 -2.12
C ALA A 84 17.58 -24.47 -2.89
N ASN A 85 17.05 -24.79 -4.07
CA ASN A 85 17.63 -25.79 -4.99
C ASN A 85 19.05 -25.38 -5.44
N VAL A 86 19.28 -24.09 -5.73
CA VAL A 86 20.63 -23.57 -6.05
C VAL A 86 21.50 -23.40 -4.80
N THR A 87 21.06 -22.56 -3.86
CA THR A 87 21.88 -22.11 -2.72
C THR A 87 22.06 -23.18 -1.64
N GLY A 88 21.20 -24.20 -1.59
CA GLY A 88 21.40 -25.37 -0.74
C GLY A 88 22.70 -26.12 -1.06
N GLY A 89 23.20 -26.02 -2.30
CA GLY A 89 24.50 -26.56 -2.71
C GLY A 89 25.72 -25.68 -2.39
N TRP A 90 25.51 -24.45 -1.89
CA TRP A 90 26.60 -23.48 -1.66
C TRP A 90 27.45 -23.81 -0.41
N PRO A 91 28.67 -23.24 -0.30
CA PRO A 91 29.52 -23.40 0.87
C PRO A 91 28.79 -23.04 2.18
N GLN A 92 28.88 -23.92 3.19
CA GLN A 92 28.06 -23.89 4.40
C GLN A 92 27.94 -22.50 5.06
N ALA A 93 29.03 -21.72 5.11
CA ALA A 93 29.01 -20.38 5.69
C ALA A 93 28.06 -19.42 4.95
N LYS A 94 28.06 -19.40 3.61
CA LYS A 94 27.23 -18.48 2.81
C LYS A 94 25.75 -18.88 2.84
N LYS A 95 25.43 -20.17 2.76
CA LYS A 95 24.03 -20.61 2.87
C LYS A 95 23.49 -20.50 4.30
N ALA A 96 24.34 -20.64 5.33
CA ALA A 96 23.97 -20.28 6.70
C ALA A 96 23.64 -18.78 6.80
N GLU A 97 24.49 -17.89 6.28
CA GLU A 97 24.28 -16.42 6.25
C GLU A 97 22.96 -16.04 5.56
N LEU A 98 22.57 -16.72 4.46
CA LEU A 98 21.26 -16.58 3.83
C LEU A 98 20.11 -17.08 4.71
N ALA A 99 20.27 -18.24 5.38
CA ALA A 99 19.26 -18.79 6.28
C ALA A 99 19.09 -17.94 7.56
N ASP A 100 20.17 -17.36 8.08
CA ASP A 100 20.17 -16.40 9.19
C ASP A 100 19.41 -15.12 8.80
N ALA A 101 19.53 -14.67 7.55
CA ALA A 101 18.80 -13.50 7.05
C ALA A 101 17.29 -13.71 6.97
N LEU A 102 16.80 -14.91 6.66
CA LEU A 102 15.36 -15.19 6.55
C LEU A 102 14.75 -15.66 7.90
N PHE A 103 15.36 -16.64 8.55
CA PHE A 103 14.78 -17.32 9.71
C PHE A 103 15.45 -16.95 11.04
N GLY A 104 16.68 -16.42 11.03
CA GLY A 104 17.45 -16.13 12.25
C GLY A 104 16.96 -14.91 13.05
N GLU A 105 17.43 -14.79 14.30
CA GLU A 105 17.00 -13.76 15.27
C GLU A 105 17.27 -12.32 14.80
N ASP A 106 18.38 -12.07 14.09
CA ASP A 106 18.68 -10.78 13.45
C ASP A 106 18.09 -10.64 12.03
N GLY A 107 17.45 -11.69 11.52
CA GLY A 107 16.84 -11.78 10.21
C GLY A 107 15.41 -11.25 10.15
N LEU A 108 14.64 -11.76 9.19
CA LEU A 108 13.19 -11.55 9.11
C LEU A 108 12.43 -12.33 10.19
N GLN A 109 13.05 -13.34 10.82
CA GLN A 109 12.41 -14.24 11.79
C GLN A 109 11.14 -14.90 11.21
N PHE A 110 11.21 -15.36 9.95
CA PHE A 110 10.16 -16.18 9.34
C PHE A 110 9.93 -17.47 10.14
N THR A 111 8.67 -17.91 10.16
CA THR A 111 8.22 -19.07 10.93
C THR A 111 7.61 -20.17 10.06
N ILE A 112 7.34 -19.85 8.78
CA ILE A 112 6.79 -20.75 7.77
C ILE A 112 7.82 -20.99 6.65
N ALA A 113 7.92 -22.23 6.17
CA ALA A 113 8.62 -22.57 4.93
C ALA A 113 7.77 -23.51 4.07
N ARG A 114 7.53 -23.14 2.80
CA ARG A 114 6.86 -24.03 1.81
C ARG A 114 7.92 -24.81 1.03
N TYR A 115 7.78 -26.12 0.93
CA TYR A 115 8.73 -27.05 0.34
C TYR A 115 8.21 -27.60 -1.00
N ASN A 116 8.93 -27.37 -2.09
CA ASN A 116 8.50 -27.81 -3.42
C ASN A 116 8.97 -29.25 -3.72
N ILE A 117 8.04 -30.20 -3.71
CA ILE A 117 8.25 -31.57 -4.19
C ILE A 117 8.26 -31.52 -5.71
N GLY A 118 9.46 -31.54 -6.28
CA GLY A 118 9.66 -31.51 -7.73
C GLY A 118 9.03 -32.69 -8.45
N GLY A 119 8.47 -32.43 -9.63
CA GLY A 119 8.18 -33.46 -10.61
C GLY A 119 9.49 -33.97 -11.23
N GLY A 120 10.33 -33.03 -11.70
CA GLY A 120 11.57 -33.34 -12.41
C GLY A 120 11.36 -33.87 -13.82
N ASP A 121 12.19 -33.39 -14.76
CA ASP A 121 12.15 -33.79 -16.17
C ASP A 121 12.99 -35.05 -16.48
N SER A 122 12.74 -35.61 -17.67
CA SER A 122 13.54 -36.73 -18.22
C SER A 122 15.03 -36.38 -18.24
N PRO A 123 15.95 -37.29 -17.83
CA PRO A 123 17.39 -37.04 -17.82
C PRO A 123 18.01 -36.77 -19.21
N GLU A 124 17.27 -37.00 -20.29
CA GLU A 124 17.68 -36.68 -21.66
C GLU A 124 17.13 -35.34 -22.17
N THR A 125 16.28 -34.65 -21.40
CA THR A 125 15.76 -33.33 -21.76
C THR A 125 16.85 -32.27 -21.55
N PRO A 126 17.29 -31.53 -22.59
CA PRO A 126 18.26 -30.46 -22.42
C PRO A 126 17.69 -29.35 -21.53
N ALA A 127 18.48 -28.81 -20.60
CA ALA A 127 18.01 -27.79 -19.66
C ALA A 127 17.43 -26.56 -20.38
N TYR A 128 16.18 -26.23 -20.07
CA TYR A 128 15.41 -25.14 -20.68
C TYR A 128 14.76 -24.18 -19.67
N MET A 129 14.54 -24.63 -18.43
CA MET A 129 13.97 -23.82 -17.35
C MET A 129 14.97 -22.78 -16.80
N ARG A 130 14.46 -21.81 -16.04
CA ARG A 130 15.25 -20.82 -15.28
C ARG A 130 16.26 -21.49 -14.34
N PRO A 131 17.39 -20.84 -13.97
CA PRO A 131 18.33 -21.37 -12.99
C PRO A 131 17.64 -21.75 -11.67
N GLY A 132 17.76 -23.02 -11.26
CA GLY A 132 17.09 -23.57 -10.08
C GLY A 132 15.66 -24.09 -10.30
N ALA A 133 15.04 -23.82 -11.46
CA ALA A 133 13.61 -24.09 -11.66
C ALA A 133 13.22 -25.51 -12.09
N ALA A 134 14.19 -26.33 -12.49
CA ALA A 134 14.03 -27.78 -12.55
C ALA A 134 14.36 -28.37 -11.17
N ILE A 135 13.36 -28.88 -10.46
CA ILE A 135 13.49 -29.43 -9.12
C ILE A 135 13.75 -30.94 -9.21
N PRO A 136 14.69 -31.52 -8.44
CA PRO A 136 14.94 -32.96 -8.51
C PRO A 136 13.75 -33.77 -7.97
N GLY A 137 13.16 -34.61 -8.83
CA GLY A 137 12.14 -35.58 -8.40
C GLY A 137 12.74 -36.79 -7.67
N PHE A 138 11.94 -37.40 -6.79
CA PHE A 138 12.34 -38.51 -5.91
C PHE A 138 12.30 -39.88 -6.60
N TRP A 139 12.40 -39.95 -7.92
CA TRP A 139 12.30 -41.19 -8.70
C TRP A 139 13.67 -41.65 -9.25
N ASN A 140 13.83 -42.96 -9.42
CA ASN A 140 15.04 -43.61 -9.92
C ASN A 140 14.70 -44.46 -11.15
N ARG A 141 14.83 -43.89 -12.36
CA ARG A 141 14.42 -44.56 -13.60
C ARG A 141 15.38 -45.69 -13.99
N PRO A 142 14.93 -46.97 -14.07
CA PRO A 142 15.80 -48.08 -14.46
C PRO A 142 16.41 -47.90 -15.86
N ALA A 143 17.67 -48.29 -16.03
CA ALA A 143 18.41 -48.10 -17.29
C ALA A 143 17.76 -48.82 -18.50
N SER A 144 16.95 -49.86 -18.27
CA SER A 144 16.14 -50.55 -19.28
C SER A 144 14.98 -49.71 -19.85
N VAL A 145 14.62 -48.61 -19.17
CA VAL A 145 13.63 -47.60 -19.60
C VAL A 145 14.34 -46.34 -20.14
N GLY A 146 15.66 -46.40 -20.29
CA GLY A 146 16.47 -45.34 -20.88
C GLY A 146 16.19 -45.11 -22.37
N PRO A 147 16.82 -44.09 -22.98
CA PRO A 147 16.61 -43.73 -24.37
C PRO A 147 16.93 -44.90 -25.32
N VAL A 148 16.02 -45.15 -26.28
CA VAL A 148 16.29 -46.05 -27.40
C VAL A 148 17.50 -45.50 -28.18
N PRO A 149 18.54 -46.28 -28.47
CA PRO A 149 19.72 -45.79 -29.18
C PRO A 149 19.36 -45.12 -30.52
N GLY A 150 19.50 -43.80 -30.58
CA GLY A 150 19.12 -42.96 -31.73
C GLY A 150 17.86 -42.10 -31.56
N SER A 151 17.13 -42.19 -30.44
CA SER A 151 15.99 -41.28 -30.16
C SER A 151 16.46 -39.84 -29.91
N THR A 152 15.74 -38.86 -30.48
CA THR A 152 15.89 -37.44 -30.10
C THR A 152 15.15 -37.15 -28.77
N PRO A 153 15.40 -36.00 -28.11
CA PRO A 153 14.56 -35.55 -27.00
C PRO A 153 13.08 -35.42 -27.38
N ASP A 154 12.80 -35.01 -28.63
CA ASP A 154 11.45 -34.83 -29.17
C ASP A 154 10.80 -36.12 -29.71
N THR A 155 11.44 -37.29 -29.58
CA THR A 155 10.82 -38.57 -29.95
C THR A 155 9.83 -38.98 -28.86
N PRO A 156 8.51 -39.12 -29.14
CA PRO A 156 7.54 -39.54 -28.13
C PRO A 156 7.93 -40.90 -27.56
N ARG A 157 8.11 -40.96 -26.23
CA ARG A 157 8.48 -42.19 -25.52
C ARG A 157 7.30 -42.70 -24.73
N ASP A 158 6.96 -43.96 -24.93
CA ASP A 158 6.05 -44.64 -24.02
C ASP A 158 6.76 -44.84 -22.68
N THR A 159 6.43 -43.98 -21.73
CA THR A 159 7.02 -43.92 -20.37
C THR A 159 5.99 -44.29 -19.30
N ARG A 160 4.91 -44.98 -19.71
CA ARG A 160 3.85 -45.44 -18.82
C ARG A 160 4.25 -46.75 -18.14
N GLY A 161 3.83 -46.92 -16.89
CA GLY A 161 3.88 -48.21 -16.18
C GLY A 161 5.27 -48.78 -15.90
N TRP A 162 6.33 -47.96 -15.86
CA TRP A 162 7.65 -48.39 -15.38
C TRP A 162 7.92 -48.09 -13.91
N TRP A 163 7.25 -47.08 -13.35
CA TRP A 163 7.41 -46.61 -11.97
C TRP A 163 6.25 -47.15 -11.12
N ASP A 164 6.57 -47.81 -10.02
CA ASP A 164 5.60 -48.30 -9.04
C ASP A 164 5.91 -47.67 -7.67
N PRO A 165 4.97 -46.93 -7.02
CA PRO A 165 5.21 -46.36 -5.70
C PRO A 165 5.52 -47.43 -4.64
N ALA A 166 5.04 -48.67 -4.82
CA ALA A 166 5.31 -49.80 -3.93
C ALA A 166 6.68 -50.48 -4.18
N ASN A 167 7.44 -50.09 -5.21
CA ASN A 167 8.76 -50.64 -5.53
C ASN A 167 9.89 -49.74 -4.99
N PRO A 168 10.61 -50.11 -3.92
CA PRO A 168 11.68 -49.28 -3.35
C PRO A 168 12.87 -49.00 -4.29
N ALA A 169 13.00 -49.74 -5.40
CA ALA A 169 14.05 -49.52 -6.40
C ALA A 169 13.75 -48.35 -7.36
N ASP A 170 12.48 -47.95 -7.50
CA ASP A 170 12.07 -46.86 -8.40
C ASP A 170 12.10 -45.48 -7.70
N TRP A 171 12.56 -45.44 -6.45
CA TRP A 171 12.72 -44.25 -5.62
C TRP A 171 14.18 -43.80 -5.50
N ASN A 172 14.40 -42.48 -5.44
CA ASN A 172 15.69 -41.83 -5.23
C ASN A 172 15.65 -40.97 -3.97
N TRP A 173 16.01 -41.55 -2.82
CA TRP A 173 15.97 -40.88 -1.52
C TRP A 173 17.13 -39.90 -1.26
N ASP A 174 18.13 -39.88 -2.14
CA ASP A 174 19.21 -38.86 -2.17
C ASP A 174 18.82 -37.62 -3.00
N ALA A 175 17.61 -37.61 -3.61
CA ALA A 175 17.09 -36.45 -4.32
C ALA A 175 16.92 -35.22 -3.41
N ASP A 176 17.04 -34.06 -4.05
CA ASP A 176 16.74 -32.74 -3.50
C ASP A 176 17.38 -32.40 -2.13
N ALA A 177 18.62 -32.88 -1.93
CA ALA A 177 19.40 -32.57 -0.73
C ALA A 177 19.58 -31.05 -0.47
N ASN A 178 19.40 -30.21 -1.49
CA ASN A 178 19.58 -28.76 -1.42
C ASN A 178 18.40 -28.04 -0.76
N GLN A 179 17.15 -28.27 -1.21
CA GLN A 179 15.99 -27.71 -0.51
C GLN A 179 15.78 -28.39 0.86
N ARG A 180 16.08 -29.68 0.99
CA ARG A 180 16.02 -30.41 2.29
C ARG A 180 17.04 -29.88 3.31
N TRP A 181 18.20 -29.40 2.88
CA TRP A 181 19.11 -28.64 3.76
C TRP A 181 18.44 -27.36 4.27
N TRP A 182 17.71 -26.65 3.40
CA TRP A 182 17.02 -25.40 3.75
C TRP A 182 15.84 -25.61 4.71
N LEU A 183 15.04 -26.67 4.55
CA LEU A 183 14.02 -27.07 5.53
C LEU A 183 14.61 -27.23 6.95
N LYS A 184 15.69 -28.02 7.06
CA LYS A 184 16.41 -28.21 8.34
C LYS A 184 17.04 -26.92 8.85
N ALA A 185 17.55 -26.06 7.97
CA ALA A 185 18.12 -24.77 8.33
C ALA A 185 17.07 -23.77 8.85
N ALA A 186 15.83 -23.82 8.33
CA ALA A 186 14.69 -23.05 8.83
C ALA A 186 14.21 -23.57 10.19
N LYS A 187 13.97 -24.90 10.32
CA LYS A 187 13.57 -25.51 11.60
C LYS A 187 14.59 -25.24 12.73
N ALA A 188 15.88 -25.33 12.42
CA ALA A 188 16.97 -25.01 13.35
C ALA A 188 17.07 -23.52 13.75
N ARG A 189 16.25 -22.64 13.17
CA ARG A 189 16.17 -21.20 13.45
C ARG A 189 14.83 -20.76 14.04
N GLY A 190 13.92 -21.69 14.30
CA GLY A 190 12.60 -21.39 14.89
C GLY A 190 11.44 -21.38 13.90
N ALA A 191 11.61 -21.85 12.66
CA ALA A 191 10.46 -22.19 11.83
C ALA A 191 9.70 -23.38 12.45
N THR A 192 8.42 -23.19 12.71
CA THR A 192 7.53 -24.14 13.38
C THR A 192 6.58 -24.84 12.41
N THR A 193 6.30 -24.19 11.28
CA THR A 193 5.16 -24.48 10.42
C THR A 193 5.65 -24.77 9.00
N PHE A 194 5.18 -25.85 8.39
CA PHE A 194 5.70 -26.34 7.12
C PHE A 194 4.58 -26.82 6.20
N GLU A 195 4.61 -26.39 4.95
CA GLU A 195 3.79 -26.95 3.88
C GLU A 195 4.69 -27.66 2.87
N ALA A 196 4.29 -28.84 2.41
CA ALA A 196 4.81 -29.39 1.17
C ALA A 196 3.88 -28.98 0.02
N PHE A 197 4.41 -28.62 -1.14
CA PHE A 197 3.60 -28.36 -2.33
C PHE A 197 4.28 -28.89 -3.58
N SER A 198 3.57 -28.91 -4.72
CA SER A 198 4.17 -29.32 -5.99
C SER A 198 3.65 -28.51 -7.16
N ASN A 199 4.57 -28.01 -7.98
CA ASN A 199 4.22 -27.31 -9.22
C ASN A 199 3.71 -28.26 -10.31
N SER A 200 4.17 -29.52 -10.33
CA SER A 200 3.85 -30.46 -11.41
C SER A 200 4.18 -31.90 -11.04
N ALA A 201 3.47 -32.84 -11.66
CA ALA A 201 3.78 -34.26 -11.55
C ALA A 201 5.09 -34.62 -12.29
N PRO A 202 5.78 -35.70 -11.88
CA PRO A 202 6.93 -36.22 -12.61
C PRO A 202 6.65 -36.41 -14.10
N TYR A 203 7.64 -36.10 -14.96
CA TYR A 203 7.43 -36.02 -16.42
C TYR A 203 6.83 -37.28 -17.06
N PHE A 204 7.05 -38.45 -16.46
CA PHE A 204 6.53 -39.74 -16.94
C PHE A 204 5.08 -40.01 -16.48
N MET A 205 4.50 -39.17 -15.63
CA MET A 205 3.08 -39.13 -15.28
C MET A 205 2.28 -38.12 -16.12
N THR A 206 2.95 -37.25 -16.90
CA THR A 206 2.28 -36.19 -17.66
C THR A 206 1.84 -36.61 -19.06
N GLU A 207 0.94 -35.83 -19.67
CA GLU A 207 0.47 -35.96 -21.06
C GLU A 207 1.53 -35.44 -22.06
N SER A 208 2.24 -34.35 -21.72
CA SER A 208 3.25 -33.77 -22.61
C SER A 208 4.61 -34.49 -22.59
N GLY A 209 4.90 -35.25 -21.53
CA GLY A 209 6.23 -35.78 -21.25
C GLY A 209 7.21 -34.73 -20.68
N TYR A 210 6.70 -33.56 -20.25
CA TYR A 210 7.45 -32.49 -19.59
C TYR A 210 6.79 -32.09 -18.26
N ALA A 211 7.59 -31.67 -17.29
CA ALA A 211 7.11 -31.14 -16.00
C ALA A 211 6.68 -29.65 -16.04
N SER A 212 6.86 -28.94 -17.16
CA SER A 212 6.54 -27.50 -17.31
C SER A 212 5.10 -27.18 -17.72
N GLY A 213 4.33 -28.18 -18.16
CA GLY A 213 2.93 -28.01 -18.56
C GLY A 213 2.57 -28.82 -19.82
N ASN A 214 1.33 -28.66 -20.26
CA ASN A 214 0.78 -29.34 -21.44
C ASN A 214 1.19 -28.61 -22.75
N VAL A 215 1.11 -29.26 -23.90
CA VAL A 215 1.32 -28.61 -25.21
C VAL A 215 0.20 -27.60 -25.57
N ASP A 216 -1.01 -27.79 -25.02
CA ASP A 216 -2.04 -26.76 -24.91
C ASP A 216 -2.15 -26.35 -23.44
N GLY A 217 -1.79 -25.12 -23.09
CA GLY A 217 -1.83 -24.65 -21.70
C GLY A 217 -3.23 -24.60 -21.08
N ASN A 218 -4.30 -24.75 -21.87
CA ASN A 218 -5.68 -24.80 -21.39
C ASN A 218 -6.12 -26.24 -21.05
N LYS A 219 -5.20 -27.18 -20.80
CA LYS A 219 -5.45 -28.62 -20.60
C LYS A 219 -4.60 -29.20 -19.46
N ASP A 220 -5.22 -30.05 -18.64
CA ASP A 220 -4.56 -30.86 -17.60
C ASP A 220 -3.24 -31.46 -18.11
N ASN A 221 -2.13 -31.29 -17.39
CA ASN A 221 -0.88 -31.96 -17.76
C ASN A 221 -0.72 -33.33 -17.12
N LEU A 222 -1.40 -33.65 -16.00
CA LEU A 222 -1.44 -35.03 -15.48
C LEU A 222 -2.33 -35.91 -16.37
N ARG A 223 -1.88 -37.12 -16.69
CA ARG A 223 -2.72 -38.08 -17.40
C ARG A 223 -3.93 -38.52 -16.58
N ALA A 224 -5.01 -38.85 -17.30
CA ALA A 224 -6.25 -39.35 -16.71
C ALA A 224 -6.08 -40.64 -15.88
N ASP A 225 -4.99 -41.38 -16.06
CA ASP A 225 -4.67 -42.65 -15.41
C ASP A 225 -3.59 -42.57 -14.32
N GLN A 226 -3.28 -41.38 -13.77
CA GLN A 226 -2.15 -41.18 -12.82
C GLN A 226 -2.48 -40.40 -11.53
N TYR A 227 -3.77 -40.21 -11.20
CA TYR A 227 -4.17 -39.44 -10.01
C TYR A 227 -3.76 -40.10 -8.69
N ASP A 228 -3.94 -41.41 -8.59
CA ASP A 228 -3.61 -42.17 -7.36
C ASP A 228 -2.09 -42.37 -7.25
N GLU A 229 -1.39 -42.56 -8.37
CA GLU A 229 0.07 -42.66 -8.45
C GLU A 229 0.78 -41.35 -8.09
N PHE A 230 0.28 -40.20 -8.55
CA PHE A 230 0.84 -38.90 -8.17
C PHE A 230 0.49 -38.54 -6.72
N ALA A 231 -0.69 -38.90 -6.22
CA ALA A 231 -1.03 -38.74 -4.80
C ALA A 231 -0.13 -39.59 -3.91
N ALA A 232 0.12 -40.86 -4.28
CA ALA A 232 1.06 -41.74 -3.61
C ALA A 232 2.51 -41.21 -3.69
N TYR A 233 2.91 -40.60 -4.82
CA TYR A 233 4.21 -39.92 -4.94
C TYR A 233 4.35 -38.82 -3.89
N LEU A 234 3.42 -37.86 -3.84
CA LEU A 234 3.45 -36.75 -2.89
C LEU A 234 3.44 -37.24 -1.43
N ALA A 235 2.51 -38.13 -1.07
CA ALA A 235 2.37 -38.61 0.29
C ALA A 235 3.59 -39.42 0.78
N THR A 236 4.24 -40.19 -0.09
CA THR A 236 5.43 -40.97 0.28
C THR A 236 6.69 -40.08 0.36
N VAL A 237 6.80 -39.01 -0.44
CA VAL A 237 7.86 -38.01 -0.27
C VAL A 237 7.69 -37.23 1.04
N VAL A 238 6.47 -36.85 1.39
CA VAL A 238 6.12 -36.22 2.68
C VAL A 238 6.57 -37.14 3.82
N ASP A 239 6.07 -38.38 3.87
CA ASP A 239 6.40 -39.38 4.89
C ASP A 239 7.92 -39.61 5.03
N HIS A 240 8.64 -39.69 3.91
CA HIS A 240 10.09 -39.83 3.90
C HIS A 240 10.80 -38.59 4.47
N VAL A 241 10.45 -37.38 4.03
CA VAL A 241 11.11 -36.14 4.50
C VAL A 241 10.79 -35.88 5.98
N GLU A 242 9.57 -36.18 6.44
CA GLU A 242 9.22 -36.12 7.86
C GLU A 242 10.14 -37.03 8.70
N LYS A 243 10.26 -38.30 8.32
CA LYS A 243 11.06 -39.31 9.04
C LYS A 243 12.57 -39.13 8.90
N ALA A 244 13.07 -38.71 7.74
CA ALA A 244 14.49 -38.62 7.44
C ALA A 244 15.13 -37.29 7.85
N ASP A 245 14.39 -36.18 7.74
CA ASP A 245 14.89 -34.83 8.03
C ASP A 245 14.34 -34.24 9.34
N GLY A 246 13.40 -34.94 10.00
CA GLY A 246 12.82 -34.52 11.27
C GLY A 246 11.89 -33.32 11.12
N ILE A 247 11.22 -33.21 9.97
CA ILE A 247 10.18 -32.22 9.68
C ILE A 247 8.81 -32.80 10.07
N ASN A 248 7.84 -31.94 10.30
CA ASN A 248 6.42 -32.29 10.34
C ASN A 248 5.76 -31.32 9.37
N PHE A 249 4.96 -31.78 8.41
CA PHE A 249 4.21 -30.91 7.52
C PHE A 249 2.80 -30.75 8.05
N ASP A 250 2.37 -29.50 8.27
CA ASP A 250 0.97 -29.21 8.59
C ASP A 250 0.05 -29.50 7.39
N THR A 251 0.61 -29.39 6.17
CA THR A 251 -0.17 -29.35 4.93
C THR A 251 0.57 -29.86 3.71
N VAL A 252 -0.21 -30.35 2.73
CA VAL A 252 0.25 -30.70 1.37
C VAL A 252 -0.64 -30.03 0.32
N SER A 253 -0.06 -29.18 -0.52
CA SER A 253 -0.74 -28.57 -1.68
C SER A 253 -0.35 -29.30 -2.98
N PRO A 254 -1.22 -30.15 -3.56
CA PRO A 254 -0.85 -31.05 -4.66
C PRO A 254 -0.87 -30.38 -6.05
N VAL A 255 -1.24 -29.09 -6.12
CA VAL A 255 -1.34 -28.28 -7.34
C VAL A 255 -0.91 -26.85 -7.02
N ASN A 256 -0.42 -26.11 -8.02
CA ASN A 256 0.01 -24.72 -7.88
C ASN A 256 -0.50 -23.92 -9.10
N GLU A 257 -1.20 -22.81 -8.88
CA GLU A 257 -1.80 -21.95 -9.92
C GLU A 257 -2.60 -22.73 -10.99
N PRO A 258 -3.52 -23.62 -10.57
CA PRO A 258 -4.08 -24.65 -11.45
C PRO A 258 -4.93 -24.10 -12.60
N ASN A 259 -5.74 -23.07 -12.40
CA ASN A 259 -6.77 -22.66 -13.36
C ASN A 259 -6.27 -21.52 -14.27
N THR A 260 -5.01 -21.63 -14.68
CA THR A 260 -4.31 -20.68 -15.54
C THR A 260 -3.81 -21.37 -16.80
N ASN A 261 -3.65 -20.60 -17.89
CA ASN A 261 -3.38 -21.16 -19.21
C ASN A 261 -1.95 -20.93 -19.75
N TYR A 262 -1.03 -20.49 -18.88
CA TYR A 262 0.38 -20.22 -19.23
C TYR A 262 1.34 -21.38 -18.91
N TRP A 263 0.85 -22.48 -18.30
CA TRP A 263 1.65 -23.69 -18.07
C TRP A 263 1.81 -24.51 -19.35
N HIS A 264 2.94 -24.32 -20.02
CA HIS A 264 3.25 -24.92 -21.33
C HIS A 264 4.43 -25.88 -21.28
N ALA A 265 4.36 -26.94 -22.08
CA ALA A 265 5.49 -27.82 -22.35
C ALA A 265 6.69 -27.03 -22.89
N LYS A 266 7.86 -27.21 -22.26
CA LYS A 266 9.09 -26.41 -22.45
C LYS A 266 9.03 -24.95 -21.93
N GLY A 267 8.16 -24.70 -20.94
CA GLY A 267 8.04 -23.42 -20.23
C GLY A 267 9.22 -23.08 -19.30
N GLY A 268 9.21 -21.90 -18.68
CA GLY A 268 10.35 -21.40 -17.89
C GLY A 268 10.60 -22.11 -16.55
N GLN A 269 9.70 -22.98 -16.11
CA GLN A 269 9.66 -23.60 -14.78
C GLN A 269 8.75 -24.84 -14.78
N GLU A 270 8.73 -25.60 -13.69
CA GLU A 270 7.68 -26.60 -13.45
C GLU A 270 6.31 -25.93 -13.24
N GLY A 271 5.25 -26.57 -13.76
CA GLY A 271 3.87 -26.09 -13.72
C GLY A 271 2.89 -27.06 -14.39
N SER A 272 1.59 -26.91 -14.10
CA SER A 272 0.51 -27.65 -14.76
C SER A 272 -0.83 -26.92 -14.64
N HIS A 273 -1.57 -26.82 -15.75
CA HIS A 273 -2.99 -26.50 -15.68
C HIS A 273 -3.77 -27.67 -15.05
N TRP A 274 -4.89 -27.35 -14.39
CA TRP A 274 -5.88 -28.32 -13.92
C TRP A 274 -7.28 -27.70 -13.98
N ASP A 275 -8.18 -28.32 -14.77
CA ASP A 275 -9.62 -28.02 -14.74
C ASP A 275 -10.15 -28.15 -13.29
N PRO A 276 -11.12 -27.32 -12.82
CA PRO A 276 -11.65 -27.39 -11.45
C PRO A 276 -12.13 -28.79 -11.01
N ALA A 277 -12.69 -29.56 -11.95
CA ALA A 277 -13.11 -30.94 -11.69
C ALA A 277 -11.93 -31.91 -11.50
N SER A 278 -10.75 -31.58 -12.05
CA SER A 278 -9.51 -32.35 -11.93
C SER A 278 -8.73 -31.99 -10.67
N GLN A 279 -8.66 -30.71 -10.29
CA GLN A 279 -8.22 -30.28 -8.96
C GLN A 279 -8.96 -31.04 -7.86
N GLY A 280 -10.29 -31.14 -7.97
CA GLY A 280 -11.14 -31.84 -7.00
C GLY A 280 -10.88 -33.35 -6.91
N LYS A 281 -10.47 -34.02 -8.01
CA LYS A 281 -9.98 -35.42 -7.95
C LYS A 281 -8.65 -35.48 -7.19
N MET A 282 -7.73 -34.57 -7.53
CA MET A 282 -6.38 -34.55 -6.98
C MET A 282 -6.39 -34.33 -5.47
N ALA A 283 -7.26 -33.46 -4.96
CA ALA A 283 -7.45 -33.26 -3.52
C ALA A 283 -7.95 -34.54 -2.80
N VAL A 284 -8.94 -35.24 -3.38
CA VAL A 284 -9.47 -36.50 -2.81
C VAL A 284 -8.40 -37.61 -2.82
N ALA A 285 -7.68 -37.78 -3.93
CA ALA A 285 -6.58 -38.75 -4.03
C ALA A 285 -5.46 -38.44 -3.02
N THR A 286 -5.06 -37.16 -2.90
CA THR A 286 -4.00 -36.72 -1.96
C THR A 286 -4.39 -37.00 -0.51
N ARG A 287 -5.63 -36.72 -0.10
CA ARG A 287 -6.12 -37.05 1.25
C ARG A 287 -6.02 -38.56 1.52
N ALA A 288 -6.54 -39.38 0.60
CA ALA A 288 -6.50 -40.84 0.73
C ALA A 288 -5.06 -41.40 0.78
N ALA A 289 -4.12 -40.81 0.03
CA ALA A 289 -2.72 -41.20 0.07
C ALA A 289 -2.02 -40.80 1.38
N LEU A 290 -2.32 -39.62 1.93
CA LEU A 290 -1.83 -39.18 3.25
C LEU A 290 -2.38 -40.05 4.38
N ASP A 291 -3.66 -40.45 4.31
CA ASP A 291 -4.27 -41.41 5.24
C ASP A 291 -3.59 -42.79 5.15
N ALA A 292 -3.17 -43.21 3.95
CA ALA A 292 -2.54 -44.51 3.72
C ALA A 292 -1.10 -44.60 4.25
N VAL A 293 -0.33 -43.51 4.23
CA VAL A 293 1.00 -43.45 4.89
C VAL A 293 0.91 -43.14 6.38
N GLY A 294 -0.22 -42.55 6.83
CA GLY A 294 -0.47 -42.18 8.22
C GLY A 294 0.15 -40.84 8.61
N SER A 295 0.19 -39.87 7.69
CA SER A 295 0.67 -38.50 7.98
C SER A 295 -0.49 -37.61 8.47
N ASP A 296 -0.22 -36.83 9.52
CA ASP A 296 -1.17 -35.87 10.12
C ASP A 296 -1.44 -34.64 9.21
N ALA A 297 -0.63 -34.45 8.15
CA ALA A 297 -0.75 -33.33 7.22
C ALA A 297 -2.13 -33.29 6.52
N VAL A 298 -2.71 -32.09 6.34
CA VAL A 298 -4.00 -31.92 5.61
C VAL A 298 -3.82 -31.36 4.20
N VAL A 299 -4.78 -31.61 3.31
CA VAL A 299 -4.68 -31.09 1.93
C VAL A 299 -4.94 -29.58 1.92
N ALA A 300 -4.06 -28.83 1.28
CA ALA A 300 -4.24 -27.42 0.95
C ALA A 300 -4.57 -27.27 -0.55
N SER A 301 -5.46 -26.34 -0.90
CA SER A 301 -5.91 -26.14 -2.30
C SER A 301 -6.78 -24.87 -2.42
N PRO A 302 -7.04 -24.28 -3.61
CA PRO A 302 -6.45 -24.56 -4.93
C PRO A 302 -5.03 -24.04 -5.11
N ASP A 303 -4.50 -23.19 -4.21
CA ASP A 303 -3.20 -22.53 -4.41
C ASP A 303 -3.20 -21.68 -5.71
N GLU A 304 -4.33 -21.00 -5.95
CA GLU A 304 -4.62 -20.32 -7.22
C GLU A 304 -4.13 -18.87 -7.22
N THR A 305 -3.47 -18.51 -8.32
CA THR A 305 -2.87 -17.22 -8.71
C THR A 305 -3.65 -15.96 -8.29
N ASN A 306 -4.98 -16.02 -8.32
CA ASN A 306 -5.86 -14.86 -8.15
C ASN A 306 -7.13 -15.21 -7.36
N PRO A 307 -7.59 -14.34 -6.42
CA PRO A 307 -8.85 -14.51 -5.69
C PRO A 307 -10.08 -14.70 -6.60
N GLY A 308 -10.16 -13.95 -7.70
CA GLY A 308 -11.23 -14.06 -8.69
C GLY A 308 -11.25 -15.37 -9.49
N THR A 309 -10.15 -16.14 -9.51
CA THR A 309 -10.12 -17.48 -10.12
C THR A 309 -10.38 -18.57 -9.08
N PHE A 310 -9.82 -18.45 -7.87
CA PHE A 310 -10.11 -19.32 -6.72
C PHE A 310 -11.63 -19.56 -6.51
N VAL A 311 -12.45 -18.52 -6.71
CA VAL A 311 -13.92 -18.62 -6.57
C VAL A 311 -14.54 -19.52 -7.66
N LYS A 312 -13.97 -19.55 -8.87
CA LYS A 312 -14.38 -20.45 -9.97
C LYS A 312 -14.00 -21.89 -9.65
N ASP A 313 -12.83 -22.10 -9.05
CA ASP A 313 -12.32 -23.41 -8.63
C ASP A 313 -13.22 -24.01 -7.56
N TRP A 314 -13.43 -23.28 -6.46
CA TRP A 314 -14.35 -23.67 -5.40
C TRP A 314 -15.76 -23.97 -5.92
N ALA A 315 -16.26 -23.18 -6.89
CA ALA A 315 -17.56 -23.41 -7.52
C ALA A 315 -17.60 -24.66 -8.42
N GLY A 316 -16.47 -25.08 -9.00
CA GLY A 316 -16.33 -26.30 -9.78
C GLY A 316 -16.09 -27.57 -8.95
N TRP A 317 -15.62 -27.43 -7.71
CA TRP A 317 -15.41 -28.55 -6.78
C TRP A 317 -16.72 -29.18 -6.29
N ASN A 318 -16.74 -30.52 -6.23
CA ASN A 318 -17.83 -31.28 -5.62
C ASN A 318 -17.67 -31.38 -4.08
N ALA A 319 -18.67 -31.93 -3.40
CA ALA A 319 -18.68 -32.04 -1.94
C ALA A 319 -17.49 -32.83 -1.37
N ALA A 320 -17.09 -33.95 -1.99
CA ALA A 320 -15.96 -34.76 -1.53
C ALA A 320 -14.61 -34.04 -1.67
N ALA A 321 -14.44 -33.23 -2.73
CA ALA A 321 -13.28 -32.34 -2.87
C ALA A 321 -13.25 -31.27 -1.77
N ARG A 322 -14.40 -30.62 -1.50
CA ARG A 322 -14.53 -29.64 -0.40
C ARG A 322 -14.34 -30.28 0.99
N GLU A 323 -14.62 -31.56 1.14
CA GLU A 323 -14.38 -32.32 2.38
C GLU A 323 -12.89 -32.68 2.55
N ALA A 324 -12.23 -33.16 1.48
CA ALA A 324 -10.82 -33.56 1.50
C ALA A 324 -9.83 -32.42 1.75
N VAL A 325 -10.14 -31.20 1.29
CA VAL A 325 -9.31 -30.00 1.50
C VAL A 325 -9.47 -29.48 2.94
N GLY A 326 -8.39 -29.52 3.73
CA GLY A 326 -8.35 -29.02 5.10
C GLY A 326 -8.13 -27.50 5.19
N ARG A 327 -7.25 -26.94 4.33
CA ARG A 327 -6.94 -25.51 4.27
C ARG A 327 -7.17 -24.93 2.88
N LEU A 328 -7.64 -23.69 2.83
CA LEU A 328 -7.73 -22.91 1.61
C LEU A 328 -6.44 -22.10 1.40
N ASN A 329 -5.85 -22.22 0.21
CA ASN A 329 -4.68 -21.46 -0.20
C ASN A 329 -5.04 -20.58 -1.41
N VAL A 330 -4.57 -19.33 -1.43
CA VAL A 330 -4.75 -18.39 -2.55
C VAL A 330 -3.55 -17.46 -2.69
N HIS A 331 -3.19 -17.12 -3.93
CA HIS A 331 -2.14 -16.16 -4.27
C HIS A 331 -2.77 -14.79 -4.59
N THR A 332 -1.97 -13.72 -4.57
CA THR A 332 -2.48 -12.33 -4.75
C THR A 332 -1.76 -11.53 -5.83
N TYR A 333 -1.17 -12.21 -6.82
CA TYR A 333 -0.53 -11.56 -7.99
C TYR A 333 -1.48 -10.62 -8.75
N GLY A 334 -2.77 -10.96 -8.77
CA GLY A 334 -3.87 -10.04 -9.05
C GLY A 334 -4.85 -10.01 -7.87
N THR A 335 -5.45 -8.86 -7.64
CA THR A 335 -6.14 -8.54 -6.38
C THR A 335 -7.67 -8.52 -6.47
N ASP A 336 -8.21 -8.62 -7.68
CA ASP A 336 -9.66 -8.65 -7.92
C ASP A 336 -10.33 -9.84 -7.19
N GLY A 337 -11.21 -9.52 -6.24
CA GLY A 337 -12.06 -10.48 -5.56
C GLY A 337 -11.61 -10.98 -4.18
N ARG A 338 -10.56 -10.40 -3.57
CA ARG A 338 -10.02 -10.79 -2.23
C ARG A 338 -11.09 -11.12 -1.16
N LEU A 339 -12.20 -10.39 -1.10
CA LEU A 339 -13.26 -10.62 -0.10
C LEU A 339 -13.94 -12.00 -0.22
N ALA A 340 -13.95 -12.62 -1.40
CA ALA A 340 -14.68 -13.87 -1.63
C ALA A 340 -13.97 -15.12 -1.05
N PRO A 341 -12.65 -15.35 -1.23
CA PRO A 341 -11.92 -16.39 -0.50
C PRO A 341 -12.06 -16.26 1.02
N ARG A 342 -11.97 -15.04 1.58
CA ARG A 342 -12.24 -14.77 3.00
C ARG A 342 -13.61 -15.27 3.43
N ASP A 343 -14.65 -14.84 2.72
CA ASP A 343 -16.01 -15.15 3.12
C ASP A 343 -16.35 -16.64 2.89
N LEU A 344 -15.72 -17.30 1.91
CA LEU A 344 -15.75 -18.77 1.73
C LEU A 344 -15.02 -19.52 2.85
N SER A 345 -13.87 -19.03 3.34
CA SER A 345 -13.15 -19.58 4.50
C SER A 345 -13.97 -19.48 5.78
N LYS A 346 -14.71 -18.38 5.95
CA LYS A 346 -15.64 -18.21 7.08
C LYS A 346 -16.82 -19.17 7.00
N LEU A 347 -17.45 -19.27 5.83
CA LEU A 347 -18.62 -20.14 5.59
C LEU A 347 -18.30 -21.64 5.68
N SER A 348 -17.18 -22.08 5.11
CA SER A 348 -16.76 -23.50 5.08
C SER A 348 -16.05 -23.97 6.37
N GLY A 349 -15.78 -23.06 7.31
CA GLY A 349 -15.05 -23.35 8.55
C GLY A 349 -13.53 -23.55 8.39
N LYS A 350 -13.00 -23.49 7.17
CA LYS A 350 -11.59 -23.79 6.86
C LYS A 350 -10.67 -22.60 7.13
N ASP A 351 -9.41 -22.88 7.42
CA ASP A 351 -8.34 -21.88 7.45
C ASP A 351 -8.08 -21.32 6.04
N LEU A 352 -7.57 -20.09 5.96
CA LEU A 352 -7.14 -19.43 4.71
C LEU A 352 -5.71 -18.90 4.86
N TRP A 353 -4.86 -19.19 3.89
CA TRP A 353 -3.53 -18.59 3.73
C TRP A 353 -3.49 -17.71 2.48
N MET A 354 -2.77 -16.59 2.58
CA MET A 354 -2.13 -16.00 1.42
C MET A 354 -0.81 -16.75 1.24
N SER A 355 -0.81 -17.76 0.36
CA SER A 355 0.25 -18.77 0.26
C SER A 355 1.41 -18.39 -0.67
N GLU A 356 1.20 -17.42 -1.56
CA GLU A 356 2.24 -16.92 -2.43
C GLU A 356 1.94 -15.53 -3.01
N VAL A 357 2.90 -14.61 -2.86
CA VAL A 357 3.08 -13.48 -3.77
C VAL A 357 4.53 -12.99 -3.70
N ASP A 358 5.00 -12.33 -4.74
CA ASP A 358 6.00 -11.28 -4.62
C ASP A 358 5.73 -10.21 -5.70
N LEU A 359 6.35 -9.04 -5.58
CA LEU A 359 6.16 -7.95 -6.53
C LEU A 359 7.45 -7.20 -6.90
N GLY A 360 7.68 -7.07 -8.20
CA GLY A 360 8.52 -6.03 -8.79
C GLY A 360 7.59 -4.96 -9.39
N PRO A 361 7.32 -3.85 -8.69
CA PRO A 361 6.26 -2.92 -9.13
C PRO A 361 6.62 -2.23 -10.44
N GLY A 362 5.65 -2.20 -11.37
CA GLY A 362 5.85 -1.85 -12.77
C GLY A 362 6.52 -0.50 -12.98
N GLY A 363 7.62 -0.49 -13.73
CA GLY A 363 8.38 0.71 -14.09
C GLY A 363 9.29 1.28 -12.99
N ILE A 364 9.42 0.59 -11.84
CA ILE A 364 10.44 0.91 -10.84
C ILE A 364 11.65 -0.02 -11.07
N PRO A 365 12.81 0.50 -11.53
CA PRO A 365 13.99 -0.30 -11.84
C PRO A 365 14.57 -0.96 -10.60
N GLN A 366 15.42 -1.98 -10.80
CA GLN A 366 16.17 -2.61 -9.72
C GLN A 366 16.98 -1.55 -8.94
N ASN A 367 16.67 -1.39 -7.65
CA ASN A 367 17.45 -0.55 -6.74
C ASN A 367 17.29 -1.03 -5.30
N PHE A 368 18.41 -1.27 -4.62
CA PHE A 368 18.42 -1.76 -3.24
C PHE A 368 17.96 -0.70 -2.22
N GLU A 369 18.13 0.59 -2.53
CA GLU A 369 17.83 1.70 -1.62
C GLU A 369 16.54 2.48 -1.97
N ASP A 370 15.92 2.21 -3.12
CA ASP A 370 14.62 2.80 -3.46
C ASP A 370 13.53 2.23 -2.54
N MET A 371 12.78 3.12 -1.88
CA MET A 371 11.75 2.73 -0.92
C MET A 371 10.42 2.39 -1.58
N ARG A 372 10.19 2.78 -2.84
CA ARG A 372 8.91 2.54 -3.55
C ARG A 372 8.54 1.04 -3.68
N PRO A 373 9.47 0.11 -3.95
CA PRO A 373 9.19 -1.33 -3.85
C PRO A 373 8.84 -1.78 -2.43
N GLY A 374 9.40 -1.15 -1.41
CA GLY A 374 9.03 -1.38 -0.01
C GLY A 374 7.61 -0.92 0.28
N LEU A 375 7.25 0.29 -0.12
CA LEU A 375 5.90 0.84 0.06
C LEU A 375 4.83 0.01 -0.67
N ALA A 376 5.08 -0.39 -1.92
CA ALA A 376 4.18 -1.28 -2.65
C ALA A 376 4.00 -2.66 -1.98
N LEU A 377 5.05 -3.19 -1.32
CA LEU A 377 4.93 -4.41 -0.52
C LEU A 377 4.12 -4.18 0.76
N ALA A 378 4.29 -3.04 1.43
CA ALA A 378 3.51 -2.69 2.63
C ALA A 378 2.02 -2.52 2.31
N GLU A 379 1.70 -1.75 1.27
CA GLU A 379 0.35 -1.59 0.71
C GLU A 379 -0.30 -2.95 0.44
N HIS A 380 0.39 -3.84 -0.30
CA HIS A 380 -0.13 -5.16 -0.66
C HIS A 380 -0.32 -6.10 0.55
N ILE A 381 0.59 -6.06 1.53
CA ILE A 381 0.43 -6.79 2.81
C ILE A 381 -0.77 -6.25 3.59
N ASN A 382 -0.92 -4.93 3.70
CA ASN A 382 -2.04 -4.32 4.45
C ASN A 382 -3.38 -4.70 3.78
N GLU A 383 -3.48 -4.59 2.46
CA GLU A 383 -4.68 -4.98 1.72
C GLU A 383 -5.00 -6.47 1.84
N ASP A 384 -4.01 -7.36 1.71
CA ASP A 384 -4.21 -8.81 1.87
C ASP A 384 -4.70 -9.11 3.29
N VAL A 385 -4.04 -8.58 4.32
CA VAL A 385 -4.41 -8.81 5.72
C VAL A 385 -5.80 -8.25 6.03
N ALA A 386 -6.18 -7.10 5.45
CA ALA A 386 -7.48 -6.47 5.66
C ALA A 386 -8.64 -7.09 4.86
N GLN A 387 -8.38 -7.70 3.68
CA GLN A 387 -9.42 -8.17 2.76
C GLN A 387 -9.52 -9.70 2.66
N LEU A 388 -8.42 -10.44 2.82
CA LEU A 388 -8.43 -11.91 2.95
C LEU A 388 -8.62 -12.36 4.40
N GLU A 389 -8.20 -11.56 5.38
CA GLU A 389 -8.09 -11.95 6.80
C GLU A 389 -7.36 -13.31 6.99
N PRO A 390 -6.16 -13.50 6.38
CA PRO A 390 -5.51 -14.79 6.28
C PRO A 390 -4.71 -15.12 7.55
N ARG A 391 -4.63 -16.42 7.89
CA ARG A 391 -3.85 -16.89 9.05
C ARG A 391 -2.35 -16.89 8.82
N ALA A 392 -1.90 -16.80 7.58
CA ALA A 392 -0.50 -16.62 7.23
C ALA A 392 -0.37 -15.82 5.93
N TRP A 393 0.78 -15.18 5.77
CA TRP A 393 1.15 -14.46 4.57
C TRP A 393 2.57 -14.84 4.17
N VAL A 394 2.72 -15.45 3.00
CA VAL A 394 3.95 -16.13 2.58
C VAL A 394 4.41 -15.60 1.22
N THR A 395 5.69 -15.20 1.13
CA THR A 395 6.25 -14.80 -0.18
C THR A 395 6.38 -16.02 -1.10
N TRP A 396 6.57 -15.75 -2.39
CA TRP A 396 7.28 -16.67 -3.30
C TRP A 396 8.74 -16.87 -2.84
N GLN A 397 9.72 -16.91 -3.76
CA GLN A 397 11.13 -16.93 -3.37
C GLN A 397 11.56 -15.59 -2.76
N SER A 398 11.88 -15.58 -1.46
CA SER A 398 12.44 -14.40 -0.79
C SER A 398 13.89 -14.09 -1.22
N VAL A 399 14.55 -15.00 -1.94
CA VAL A 399 15.86 -14.80 -2.56
C VAL A 399 15.72 -14.98 -4.08
N GLU A 400 16.04 -13.95 -4.85
CA GLU A 400 15.96 -13.95 -6.32
C GLU A 400 17.37 -13.98 -6.95
N ASN A 401 17.45 -14.48 -8.19
CA ASN A 401 18.66 -14.42 -9.00
C ASN A 401 18.97 -12.98 -9.43
N TYR A 402 20.03 -12.39 -8.88
CA TYR A 402 20.44 -11.02 -9.21
C TYR A 402 20.65 -10.80 -10.73
N ARG A 403 21.04 -11.83 -11.50
CA ARG A 403 21.16 -11.70 -12.97
C ARG A 403 19.82 -11.48 -13.68
N ASN A 404 18.71 -12.01 -13.16
CA ASN A 404 17.37 -11.74 -13.68
C ASN A 404 17.00 -10.26 -13.45
N MET A 405 17.45 -9.70 -12.33
CA MET A 405 17.08 -8.35 -11.88
C MET A 405 17.95 -7.23 -12.47
N LEU A 406 18.99 -7.56 -13.24
CA LEU A 406 19.85 -6.54 -13.89
C LEU A 406 19.07 -5.67 -14.89
N PRO A 407 19.51 -4.42 -15.15
CA PRO A 407 18.97 -3.56 -16.21
C PRO A 407 19.06 -4.11 -17.64
N SER A 408 19.78 -5.22 -17.84
CA SER A 408 19.88 -5.96 -19.11
C SER A 408 18.95 -7.18 -19.18
N ALA A 409 18.06 -7.35 -18.20
CA ALA A 409 17.17 -8.49 -18.04
C ALA A 409 15.75 -8.00 -17.66
N GLU A 410 15.17 -8.46 -16.55
CA GLU A 410 13.82 -8.09 -16.11
C GLU A 410 13.78 -6.72 -15.42
N ASN A 411 14.93 -6.22 -14.94
CA ASN A 411 15.12 -4.89 -14.34
C ASN A 411 14.07 -4.51 -13.26
N GLN A 412 13.74 -5.48 -12.41
CA GLN A 412 12.70 -5.37 -11.40
C GLN A 412 13.27 -5.63 -10.00
N ASN A 413 12.40 -5.57 -8.99
CA ASN A 413 12.77 -5.71 -7.59
C ASN A 413 12.28 -7.03 -6.98
N TRP A 414 12.16 -8.11 -7.75
CA TRP A 414 11.80 -9.44 -7.22
C TRP A 414 12.80 -9.94 -6.17
N GLY A 415 12.30 -10.73 -5.23
CA GLY A 415 13.00 -11.15 -4.02
C GLY A 415 13.11 -10.03 -2.97
N LEU A 416 13.26 -10.43 -1.71
CA LEU A 416 13.70 -9.54 -0.61
C LEU A 416 15.23 -9.42 -0.60
N ILE A 417 15.89 -10.49 -1.07
CA ILE A 417 17.34 -10.65 -1.20
C ILE A 417 17.66 -10.97 -2.66
N GLN A 418 18.78 -10.45 -3.20
CA GLN A 418 19.24 -10.78 -4.56
C GLN A 418 20.70 -11.26 -4.55
N VAL A 419 20.93 -12.47 -5.09
CA VAL A 419 22.25 -13.11 -5.23
C VAL A 419 22.41 -13.73 -6.61
N ASP A 420 23.60 -13.75 -7.18
CA ASP A 420 23.83 -14.38 -8.48
C ASP A 420 23.77 -15.92 -8.37
N PHE A 421 22.74 -16.56 -8.92
CA PHE A 421 22.56 -18.03 -8.88
C PHE A 421 23.61 -18.77 -9.74
N LEU A 422 24.29 -18.07 -10.66
CA LEU A 422 25.22 -18.60 -11.64
C LEU A 422 26.66 -18.11 -11.40
N THR A 423 26.99 -17.76 -10.15
CA THR A 423 28.31 -17.31 -9.72
C THR A 423 29.30 -18.48 -9.60
N ASP A 424 30.50 -18.36 -10.18
CA ASP A 424 31.58 -19.34 -10.02
C ASP A 424 32.21 -19.30 -8.61
N THR A 425 31.97 -18.23 -7.83
CA THR A 425 32.56 -18.03 -6.50
C THR A 425 31.49 -17.80 -5.42
N PRO A 426 30.56 -18.74 -5.17
CA PRO A 426 29.42 -18.54 -4.27
C PRO A 426 29.82 -18.20 -2.83
N GLY A 427 30.95 -18.70 -2.34
CA GLY A 427 31.47 -18.32 -1.01
C GLY A 427 31.79 -16.82 -0.84
N ALA A 428 31.95 -16.09 -1.95
CA ALA A 428 32.21 -14.65 -1.99
C ALA A 428 31.02 -13.81 -2.51
N GLU A 429 29.89 -14.43 -2.83
CA GLU A 429 28.72 -13.72 -3.37
C GLU A 429 28.08 -12.82 -2.30
N PRO A 430 27.88 -11.51 -2.57
CA PRO A 430 27.27 -10.60 -1.60
C PRO A 430 25.76 -10.78 -1.51
N ILE A 431 25.24 -10.82 -0.28
CA ILE A 431 23.80 -10.90 0.01
C ILE A 431 23.20 -9.49 -0.08
N ARG A 432 22.59 -9.15 -1.21
CA ARG A 432 22.04 -7.80 -1.45
C ARG A 432 20.59 -7.73 -0.95
N LYS A 433 20.34 -7.05 0.16
CA LYS A 433 18.98 -6.84 0.73
C LYS A 433 18.42 -5.52 0.19
N ASN A 434 17.21 -5.52 -0.35
CA ASN A 434 16.52 -4.31 -0.81
C ASN A 434 15.58 -3.74 0.27
N LYS A 435 14.92 -2.60 0.01
CA LYS A 435 13.94 -2.03 0.95
C LYS A 435 12.70 -2.91 1.20
N LYS A 436 12.38 -3.89 0.34
CA LYS A 436 11.34 -4.89 0.63
C LYS A 436 11.72 -5.77 1.81
N TYR A 437 12.98 -6.23 1.92
CA TYR A 437 13.44 -6.95 3.12
C TYR A 437 13.19 -6.15 4.40
N TRP A 438 13.58 -4.86 4.40
CA TRP A 438 13.46 -4.00 5.59
C TRP A 438 12.04 -3.51 5.85
N THR A 439 11.15 -3.61 4.87
CA THR A 439 9.70 -3.46 5.02
C THR A 439 9.10 -4.73 5.61
N MET A 440 9.39 -5.90 5.04
CA MET A 440 8.89 -7.20 5.51
C MET A 440 9.19 -7.39 7.00
N ALA A 441 10.39 -7.00 7.43
CA ALA A 441 10.81 -7.05 8.83
C ALA A 441 9.98 -6.16 9.79
N GLN A 442 9.30 -5.11 9.31
CA GLN A 442 8.39 -4.28 10.13
C GLN A 442 7.11 -5.04 10.52
N TYR A 443 6.72 -6.03 9.72
CA TYR A 443 5.65 -6.98 10.01
C TYR A 443 6.21 -8.21 10.72
N SER A 444 7.17 -8.92 10.09
CA SER A 444 7.59 -10.26 10.52
C SER A 444 8.37 -10.32 11.83
N ARG A 445 8.97 -9.20 12.27
CA ARG A 445 9.64 -9.13 13.60
C ARG A 445 8.71 -8.67 14.72
N PHE A 446 7.52 -8.13 14.43
CA PHE A 446 6.64 -7.47 15.40
C PHE A 446 5.21 -8.04 15.49
N ILE A 447 4.77 -8.79 14.47
CA ILE A 447 3.55 -9.60 14.46
C ILE A 447 3.99 -11.06 14.34
N LYS A 448 3.62 -11.89 15.31
CA LYS A 448 4.16 -13.23 15.55
C LYS A 448 3.11 -14.35 15.50
N PRO A 449 3.53 -15.62 15.38
CA PRO A 449 2.64 -16.73 15.68
C PRO A 449 2.05 -16.59 17.08
N GLY A 450 0.75 -16.88 17.23
CA GLY A 450 0.02 -16.65 18.48
C GLY A 450 -0.58 -15.26 18.63
N ASP A 451 -0.27 -14.32 17.73
CA ASP A 451 -0.90 -13.00 17.71
C ASP A 451 -2.21 -13.04 16.92
N HIS A 452 -3.12 -12.14 17.23
CA HIS A 452 -4.37 -11.93 16.51
C HIS A 452 -4.35 -10.53 15.91
N VAL A 453 -4.47 -10.44 14.58
CA VAL A 453 -4.69 -9.16 13.88
C VAL A 453 -6.05 -8.61 14.29
N ILE A 454 -6.15 -7.32 14.56
CA ILE A 454 -7.37 -6.62 14.95
C ILE A 454 -7.83 -5.64 13.87
N HIS A 455 -9.11 -5.26 13.91
CA HIS A 455 -9.65 -4.28 12.97
C HIS A 455 -9.06 -2.88 13.18
N THR A 456 -8.86 -2.19 12.07
CA THR A 456 -8.44 -0.79 11.95
C THR A 456 -9.39 -0.09 10.98
N ASP A 457 -9.65 1.21 11.15
CA ASP A 457 -10.45 2.02 10.21
C ASP A 457 -9.60 2.69 9.10
N ASN A 458 -8.32 2.34 9.02
CA ASN A 458 -7.36 2.83 8.04
C ASN A 458 -6.71 1.67 7.27
N ALA A 459 -6.76 1.73 5.94
CA ALA A 459 -6.25 0.69 5.05
C ALA A 459 -4.71 0.57 5.04
N ASP A 460 -4.00 1.61 5.47
CA ASP A 460 -2.53 1.67 5.51
C ASP A 460 -1.95 1.12 6.83
N THR A 461 -2.81 0.55 7.68
CA THR A 461 -2.48 0.08 9.03
C THR A 461 -2.89 -1.36 9.28
N VAL A 462 -1.91 -2.20 9.65
CA VAL A 462 -2.15 -3.50 10.29
C VAL A 462 -1.85 -3.37 11.79
N ALA A 463 -2.78 -3.79 12.64
CA ALA A 463 -2.59 -3.85 14.09
C ALA A 463 -2.82 -5.27 14.61
N ALA A 464 -2.09 -5.67 15.66
CA ALA A 464 -2.20 -7.00 16.26
C ALA A 464 -2.03 -6.96 17.80
N ILE A 465 -2.65 -7.92 18.47
CA ILE A 465 -2.57 -8.14 19.93
C ILE A 465 -2.21 -9.59 20.21
N ARG A 466 -1.61 -9.89 21.37
CA ARG A 466 -1.50 -11.28 21.85
C ARG A 466 -2.50 -11.55 22.98
N PRO A 467 -3.30 -12.63 22.91
CA PRO A 467 -4.21 -13.00 23.99
C PRO A 467 -3.49 -13.18 25.33
N GLY A 468 -3.96 -12.46 26.36
CA GLY A 468 -3.41 -12.51 27.72
C GLY A 468 -2.26 -11.52 27.99
N ASP A 469 -1.56 -11.02 26.97
CA ASP A 469 -0.59 -9.94 27.11
C ASP A 469 -1.31 -8.59 27.37
N SER A 470 -0.53 -7.57 27.74
CA SER A 470 -1.01 -6.18 27.86
C SER A 470 -0.25 -5.26 26.91
N SER A 471 -0.23 -5.63 25.63
CA SER A 471 0.49 -4.94 24.57
C SER A 471 -0.21 -5.07 23.21
N ALA A 472 0.13 -4.17 22.29
CA ALA A 472 -0.29 -4.21 20.89
C ALA A 472 0.84 -3.76 19.95
N THR A 473 0.88 -4.33 18.76
CA THR A 473 1.71 -3.88 17.64
C THR A 473 0.83 -3.11 16.65
N VAL A 474 1.33 -2.01 16.10
CA VAL A 474 0.69 -1.27 14.99
C VAL A 474 1.76 -0.99 13.94
N VAL A 475 1.56 -1.45 12.71
CA VAL A 475 2.41 -1.15 11.54
C VAL A 475 1.63 -0.20 10.63
N TYR A 476 2.15 1.00 10.40
CA TYR A 476 1.52 2.02 9.57
C TYR A 476 2.42 2.42 8.39
N THR A 477 1.82 2.63 7.22
CA THR A 477 2.50 3.04 5.98
C THR A 477 2.17 4.49 5.65
N ASN A 478 3.20 5.30 5.41
CA ASN A 478 3.07 6.64 4.83
C ASN A 478 3.75 6.62 3.45
N ASP A 479 2.97 6.47 2.39
CA ASP A 479 3.43 6.51 1.00
C ASP A 479 3.83 7.93 0.54
N SER A 480 3.24 8.95 1.17
CA SER A 480 3.32 10.35 0.73
C SER A 480 4.72 10.97 0.85
N ASP A 481 4.94 12.05 0.10
CA ASP A 481 6.19 12.82 0.11
C ASP A 481 6.33 13.79 1.30
N GLN A 482 5.34 13.83 2.21
CA GLN A 482 5.34 14.67 3.42
C GLN A 482 5.39 13.87 4.72
N ALA A 483 5.86 14.51 5.78
CA ALA A 483 5.71 13.98 7.14
C ALA A 483 4.25 14.11 7.60
N VAL A 484 3.68 13.04 8.13
CA VAL A 484 2.26 12.97 8.52
C VAL A 484 2.12 12.97 10.05
N PRO A 485 1.22 13.79 10.64
CA PRO A 485 0.84 13.65 12.03
C PRO A 485 -0.13 12.47 12.17
N VAL A 486 0.27 11.45 12.92
CA VAL A 486 -0.53 10.24 13.15
C VAL A 486 -1.07 10.24 14.57
N ARG A 487 -2.38 10.03 14.70
CA ARG A 487 -3.10 9.86 15.96
C ARG A 487 -3.75 8.48 15.96
N VAL A 488 -3.32 7.60 16.87
CA VAL A 488 -3.94 6.28 17.06
C VAL A 488 -4.83 6.30 18.30
N ASP A 489 -6.13 6.13 18.10
CA ASP A 489 -7.16 6.06 19.12
C ASP A 489 -7.26 4.62 19.66
N LEU A 490 -7.05 4.48 20.97
CA LEU A 490 -7.04 3.22 21.70
C LEU A 490 -8.38 2.98 22.43
N GLY A 491 -9.41 3.78 22.15
CA GLY A 491 -10.72 3.70 22.81
C GLY A 491 -11.50 2.39 22.60
N GLY A 492 -11.06 1.51 21.70
CA GLY A 492 -11.58 0.13 21.60
C GLY A 492 -11.09 -0.79 22.73
N PHE A 493 -10.04 -0.42 23.47
CA PHE A 493 -9.47 -1.24 24.54
C PHE A 493 -10.11 -0.93 25.91
N ALA A 494 -10.36 -1.98 26.71
CA ALA A 494 -10.87 -1.84 28.08
C ALA A 494 -9.87 -1.15 29.03
N GLN A 495 -8.57 -1.22 28.72
CA GLN A 495 -7.51 -0.47 29.38
C GLN A 495 -6.52 0.06 28.34
N ALA A 496 -6.19 1.35 28.43
CA ALA A 496 -5.06 1.97 27.75
C ALA A 496 -4.33 2.88 28.73
N ARG A 497 -3.05 2.61 29.00
CA ARG A 497 -2.24 3.36 29.99
C ARG A 497 -1.49 4.51 29.34
N ASN A 498 -1.36 5.61 30.08
CA ASN A 498 -0.46 6.72 29.70
C ASN A 498 1.00 6.25 29.79
N GLY A 499 1.81 6.54 28.77
CA GLY A 499 3.16 6.00 28.62
C GLY A 499 3.87 6.46 27.34
N MET A 500 4.80 5.64 26.87
CA MET A 500 5.54 5.83 25.62
C MET A 500 5.55 4.52 24.85
N ALA A 501 5.27 4.56 23.55
CA ALA A 501 5.40 3.42 22.65
C ALA A 501 6.78 3.45 21.94
N GLN A 502 7.44 2.30 21.79
CA GLN A 502 8.65 2.23 20.97
C GLN A 502 8.27 2.43 19.50
N THR A 503 9.03 3.26 18.78
CA THR A 503 8.92 3.43 17.32
C THR A 503 10.09 2.78 16.61
N VAL A 504 9.83 2.16 15.46
CA VAL A 504 10.85 1.66 14.53
C VAL A 504 10.41 2.04 13.12
N SER A 505 11.24 2.69 12.31
CA SER A 505 10.91 3.07 10.92
C SER A 505 11.89 2.50 9.89
N THR A 506 11.38 2.21 8.70
CA THR A 506 12.15 1.94 7.47
C THR A 506 11.77 2.99 6.45
N THR A 507 12.78 3.60 5.82
CA THR A 507 12.69 4.68 4.82
C THR A 507 13.72 4.44 3.70
N ALA A 508 13.77 5.32 2.70
CA ALA A 508 14.91 5.35 1.76
C ALA A 508 16.26 5.56 2.48
N ALA A 509 16.30 6.34 3.57
CA ALA A 509 17.55 6.69 4.28
C ALA A 509 18.01 5.64 5.30
N HIS A 510 17.09 4.86 5.90
CA HIS A 510 17.41 3.94 7.00
C HIS A 510 16.51 2.71 7.07
N ASN A 511 17.03 1.68 7.73
CA ASN A 511 16.46 0.33 7.78
C ASN A 511 16.23 -0.07 9.24
N LEU A 512 14.97 -0.30 9.65
CA LEU A 512 14.59 -0.65 11.04
C LEU A 512 15.20 0.28 12.11
N ALA A 513 15.27 1.58 11.83
CA ALA A 513 15.84 2.55 12.77
C ALA A 513 14.90 2.73 13.97
N LYS A 514 15.42 2.59 15.20
CA LYS A 514 14.67 2.96 16.41
C LYS A 514 14.46 4.47 16.43
N GLY A 515 13.20 4.88 16.34
CA GLY A 515 12.80 6.28 16.33
C GLY A 515 12.72 6.88 17.73
N ARG A 516 12.23 8.13 17.80
CA ARG A 516 11.83 8.74 19.07
C ARG A 516 10.53 8.07 19.54
N PRO A 517 10.44 7.60 20.81
CA PRO A 517 9.21 7.00 21.33
C PRO A 517 7.99 7.94 21.19
N ALA A 518 6.88 7.37 20.74
CA ALA A 518 5.61 8.07 20.54
C ALA A 518 4.87 8.21 21.89
N GLN A 519 4.22 9.34 22.13
CA GLN A 519 3.54 9.57 23.41
C GLN A 519 2.16 8.93 23.41
N VAL A 520 1.89 8.06 24.40
CA VAL A 520 0.56 7.54 24.70
C VAL A 520 -0.02 8.34 25.86
N ARG A 521 -1.17 8.97 25.65
CA ARG A 521 -1.82 9.82 26.64
C ARG A 521 -3.33 9.86 26.45
N ASP A 522 -4.05 9.70 27.56
CA ASP A 522 -5.49 9.90 27.72
C ASP A 522 -6.30 9.12 26.66
N GLY A 523 -5.89 7.86 26.42
CA GLY A 523 -6.48 6.93 25.44
C GLY A 523 -5.91 7.01 24.01
N VAL A 524 -4.89 7.83 23.77
CA VAL A 524 -4.43 8.17 22.41
C VAL A 524 -2.90 8.11 22.28
N LEU A 525 -2.38 7.43 21.25
CA LEU A 525 -0.99 7.58 20.80
C LEU A 525 -0.88 8.74 19.80
N THR A 526 0.20 9.51 19.89
CA THR A 526 0.52 10.57 18.90
C THR A 526 1.98 10.50 18.45
N ALA A 527 2.19 10.65 17.13
CA ALA A 527 3.49 10.62 16.48
C ALA A 527 3.54 11.55 15.25
N MET A 528 4.76 11.89 14.82
CA MET A 528 5.02 12.33 13.45
C MET A 528 5.69 11.15 12.72
N VAL A 529 5.14 10.77 11.57
CA VAL A 529 5.67 9.69 10.72
C VAL A 529 6.39 10.31 9.52
N GLU A 530 7.49 9.68 9.10
CA GLU A 530 8.38 10.18 8.05
C GLU A 530 7.77 9.98 6.65
N PRO A 531 8.06 10.84 5.66
CA PRO A 531 7.64 10.64 4.27
C PRO A 531 8.21 9.34 3.69
N GLY A 532 7.44 8.68 2.81
CA GLY A 532 7.84 7.43 2.15
C GLY A 532 8.39 6.39 3.14
N SER A 533 7.63 6.06 4.17
CA SER A 533 8.07 5.20 5.28
C SER A 533 7.06 4.12 5.68
N VAL A 534 7.58 3.06 6.29
CA VAL A 534 6.79 2.07 7.05
C VAL A 534 7.26 2.15 8.49
N THR A 535 6.35 2.41 9.42
CA THR A 535 6.66 2.66 10.84
C THR A 535 5.86 1.74 11.75
N THR A 536 6.56 0.99 12.61
CA THR A 536 5.98 0.11 13.61
C THR A 536 6.01 0.77 14.99
N PHE A 537 4.87 0.74 15.67
CA PHE A 537 4.68 1.14 17.06
C PHE A 537 4.47 -0.10 17.93
N SER A 538 5.23 -0.22 19.02
CA SER A 538 5.00 -1.22 20.07
C SER A 538 4.40 -0.52 21.30
N LEU A 539 3.13 -0.82 21.59
CA LEU A 539 2.34 -0.27 22.69
C LEU A 539 2.40 -1.21 23.91
N ASP A 540 2.80 -0.68 25.06
CA ASP A 540 2.68 -1.35 26.36
C ASP A 540 1.51 -0.79 27.18
N GLY A 541 0.85 -1.64 27.96
CA GLY A 541 -0.23 -1.24 28.86
C GLY A 541 -1.59 -1.04 28.20
N VAL A 542 -1.82 -1.67 27.04
CA VAL A 542 -3.13 -1.76 26.36
C VAL A 542 -3.68 -3.18 26.51
N SER A 543 -4.94 -3.36 26.92
CA SER A 543 -5.53 -4.70 27.07
C SER A 543 -7.06 -4.73 27.14
N GLY A 544 -7.63 -5.89 26.77
CA GLY A 544 -9.06 -6.16 26.78
C GLY A 544 -9.85 -5.39 25.70
N VAL A 545 -11.13 -5.72 25.55
CA VAL A 545 -12.07 -5.05 24.64
C VAL A 545 -13.06 -4.23 25.47
N ASP A 546 -13.29 -2.97 25.13
CA ASP A 546 -14.44 -2.23 25.66
C ASP A 546 -15.71 -2.65 24.91
N PRO A 547 -16.68 -3.35 25.55
CA PRO A 547 -17.90 -3.79 24.89
C PRO A 547 -18.81 -2.66 24.44
N ALA A 548 -18.64 -1.43 24.96
CA ALA A 548 -19.38 -0.25 24.52
C ALA A 548 -18.78 0.41 23.27
N ALA A 549 -17.48 0.17 23.01
CA ALA A 549 -16.77 0.69 21.84
C ALA A 549 -16.69 -0.32 20.67
N ALA A 550 -16.95 -1.60 20.91
CA ALA A 550 -16.86 -2.67 19.92
C ALA A 550 -17.65 -2.43 18.61
N LEU A 551 -17.18 -3.01 17.51
CA LEU A 551 -17.92 -3.10 16.26
C LEU A 551 -19.30 -3.73 16.50
N HIS A 552 -20.34 -3.06 16.01
CA HIS A 552 -21.75 -3.43 16.20
C HIS A 552 -22.20 -3.58 17.68
N ALA A 553 -21.51 -2.96 18.64
CA ALA A 553 -21.92 -2.91 20.06
C ALA A 553 -23.33 -2.32 20.29
N SER A 554 -23.79 -1.46 19.38
CA SER A 554 -25.00 -0.69 19.58
C SER A 554 -26.27 -1.54 19.45
N THR A 555 -27.04 -1.60 20.54
CA THR A 555 -28.43 -2.12 20.52
C THR A 555 -29.41 -1.17 19.84
N ALA A 556 -28.96 -0.02 19.32
CA ALA A 556 -29.78 0.90 18.56
C ALA A 556 -30.25 0.30 17.24
N ASP A 557 -31.23 0.95 16.63
CA ASP A 557 -31.67 0.60 15.29
C ASP A 557 -30.66 1.11 14.26
N SER A 558 -30.37 0.28 13.26
CA SER A 558 -29.47 0.60 12.15
C SER A 558 -30.20 0.47 10.81
N LEU A 559 -29.69 1.19 9.81
CA LEU A 559 -29.94 0.92 8.40
C LEU A 559 -28.81 0.02 7.88
N VAL A 560 -29.14 -1.00 7.08
CA VAL A 560 -28.15 -1.85 6.40
C VAL A 560 -28.15 -1.46 4.93
N VAL A 561 -27.18 -0.64 4.50
CA VAL A 561 -27.22 0.07 3.20
C VAL A 561 -26.26 -0.57 2.19
N ASN A 562 -26.79 -1.07 1.08
CA ASN A 562 -26.03 -1.71 0.02
C ASN A 562 -25.06 -0.74 -0.67
N GLN A 563 -23.82 -1.17 -0.89
CA GLN A 563 -22.77 -0.34 -1.51
C GLN A 563 -23.10 -0.02 -2.98
N ASN A 564 -23.49 -1.02 -3.77
CA ASN A 564 -23.76 -0.84 -5.21
C ASN A 564 -24.94 0.11 -5.49
N SER A 565 -26.04 -0.04 -4.76
CA SER A 565 -27.30 0.66 -5.06
C SER A 565 -27.55 1.92 -4.22
N GLY A 566 -26.79 2.10 -3.13
CA GLY A 566 -27.01 3.12 -2.11
C GLY A 566 -28.31 2.95 -1.32
N LYS A 567 -28.95 1.77 -1.35
CA LYS A 567 -30.29 1.53 -0.79
C LYS A 567 -30.27 0.65 0.46
N ALA A 568 -31.16 0.93 1.40
CA ALA A 568 -31.30 0.21 2.66
C ALA A 568 -32.09 -1.10 2.47
N LEU A 569 -31.68 -2.15 3.18
CA LEU A 569 -32.45 -3.38 3.37
C LEU A 569 -33.80 -3.04 4.04
N ALA A 570 -34.88 -3.52 3.45
CA ALA A 570 -36.24 -3.26 3.90
C ALA A 570 -37.13 -4.50 3.84
N LEU A 571 -38.15 -4.55 4.70
CA LEU A 571 -39.29 -5.44 4.50
C LEU A 571 -40.11 -5.02 3.26
N ALA A 572 -40.55 -6.01 2.49
CA ALA A 572 -41.53 -5.82 1.42
C ALA A 572 -42.95 -5.58 2.01
N ALA A 573 -43.91 -5.26 1.13
CA ALA A 573 -45.30 -4.97 1.53
C ALA A 573 -46.04 -6.20 2.12
N ASP A 574 -45.51 -7.41 1.97
CA ASP A 574 -45.99 -8.63 2.65
C ASP A 574 -45.46 -8.75 4.10
N GLY A 575 -44.56 -7.86 4.51
CA GLY A 575 -43.92 -7.85 5.82
C GLY A 575 -43.02 -9.05 6.11
N THR A 576 -42.58 -9.83 5.11
CA THR A 576 -41.75 -11.04 5.29
C THR A 576 -40.68 -11.24 4.22
N SER A 577 -40.90 -10.83 2.98
CA SER A 577 -39.88 -10.83 1.92
C SER A 577 -38.96 -9.61 2.05
N LEU A 578 -37.73 -9.71 1.55
CA LEU A 578 -36.72 -8.65 1.65
C LEU A 578 -36.55 -7.94 0.30
N VAL A 579 -36.44 -6.62 0.36
CA VAL A 579 -36.15 -5.74 -0.79
C VAL A 579 -35.18 -4.64 -0.37
N GLN A 580 -34.57 -3.95 -1.33
CA GLN A 580 -33.87 -2.69 -1.05
C GLN A 580 -34.79 -1.48 -1.30
N ARG A 581 -34.67 -0.43 -0.48
CA ARG A 581 -35.43 0.84 -0.61
C ARG A 581 -34.52 2.04 -0.44
N THR A 582 -34.93 3.17 -1.02
CA THR A 582 -34.29 4.47 -0.81
C THR A 582 -34.19 4.77 0.70
N PRO A 583 -32.99 5.05 1.25
CA PRO A 583 -32.78 5.07 2.69
C PRO A 583 -33.64 6.11 3.41
N SER A 584 -34.31 5.70 4.48
CA SER A 584 -35.12 6.56 5.34
C SER A 584 -35.01 6.11 6.80
N SER A 585 -34.44 6.96 7.66
CA SER A 585 -34.30 6.68 9.09
C SER A 585 -35.63 6.64 9.86
N THR A 586 -36.73 7.08 9.23
CA THR A 586 -38.09 7.05 9.78
C THR A 586 -38.97 5.93 9.21
N ASP A 587 -38.48 5.15 8.23
CA ASP A 587 -39.24 4.03 7.67
C ASP A 587 -39.09 2.76 8.55
N PRO A 588 -40.17 2.31 9.24
CA PRO A 588 -40.10 1.13 10.11
C PRO A 588 -39.73 -0.17 9.37
N ALA A 589 -39.93 -0.24 8.04
CA ALA A 589 -39.51 -1.39 7.26
C ALA A 589 -37.98 -1.51 7.11
N GLN A 590 -37.24 -0.41 7.29
CA GLN A 590 -35.78 -0.31 7.08
C GLN A 590 -34.96 -0.39 8.37
N ARG A 591 -35.62 -0.42 9.54
CA ARG A 591 -34.97 -0.36 10.86
C ARG A 591 -34.60 -1.76 11.34
N TRP A 592 -33.30 -2.05 11.45
CA TRP A 592 -32.77 -3.34 11.87
C TRP A 592 -31.93 -3.21 13.14
N ARG A 593 -32.23 -3.98 14.17
CA ARG A 593 -31.32 -4.19 15.30
C ARG A 593 -30.42 -5.36 14.97
N ILE A 594 -29.12 -5.08 14.98
CA ILE A 594 -28.08 -6.10 14.98
C ILE A 594 -27.78 -6.38 16.46
N SER A 595 -27.71 -7.65 16.86
CA SER A 595 -27.37 -8.02 18.22
C SER A 595 -26.46 -9.23 18.21
N LYS A 596 -25.36 -9.16 18.95
CA LYS A 596 -24.40 -10.24 19.08
C LYS A 596 -25.03 -11.45 19.74
N ALA A 597 -24.70 -12.64 19.25
CA ALA A 597 -25.24 -13.93 19.67
C ALA A 597 -24.20 -14.83 20.35
N THR A 598 -22.93 -14.39 20.39
CA THR A 598 -21.78 -15.12 20.93
C THR A 598 -20.92 -14.22 21.82
N ASP A 599 -20.22 -14.82 22.79
CA ASP A 599 -19.50 -14.08 23.85
C ASP A 599 -18.02 -13.79 23.52
N GLY A 600 -17.49 -14.27 22.38
CA GLY A 600 -16.09 -14.11 21.97
C GLY A 600 -15.78 -12.74 21.37
N TRP A 601 -14.64 -12.57 20.70
CA TRP A 601 -14.26 -11.33 20.00
C TRP A 601 -13.59 -11.59 18.64
N THR A 602 -13.92 -12.71 18.00
CA THR A 602 -13.33 -13.13 16.71
C THR A 602 -14.00 -12.48 15.49
N ASN A 603 -13.32 -12.50 14.35
CA ASN A 603 -13.88 -12.20 13.03
C ASN A 603 -14.94 -13.22 12.55
N ARG A 604 -15.31 -14.18 13.42
CA ARG A 604 -16.34 -15.20 13.25
C ARG A 604 -17.44 -15.12 14.33
N GLU A 605 -17.48 -14.06 15.16
CA GLU A 605 -18.63 -13.82 16.06
C GLU A 605 -19.93 -13.71 15.27
N GLN A 606 -21.02 -14.20 15.86
CA GLN A 606 -22.32 -14.32 15.21
C GLN A 606 -23.31 -13.29 15.73
N TYR A 607 -24.25 -12.89 14.88
CA TYR A 607 -25.23 -11.83 15.13
C TYR A 607 -26.64 -12.23 14.68
N THR A 608 -27.68 -11.68 15.32
CA THR A 608 -29.07 -11.72 14.87
C THR A 608 -29.43 -10.40 14.18
N LEU A 609 -30.17 -10.45 13.07
CA LEU A 609 -30.74 -9.27 12.42
C LEU A 609 -32.26 -9.26 12.65
N VAL A 610 -32.76 -8.30 13.43
CA VAL A 610 -34.19 -8.21 13.79
C VAL A 610 -34.78 -6.87 13.33
N ASN A 611 -35.84 -6.91 12.50
CA ASN A 611 -36.56 -5.69 12.15
C ASN A 611 -37.30 -5.14 13.39
N THR A 612 -37.00 -3.91 13.77
CA THR A 612 -37.32 -3.41 15.12
C THR A 612 -38.80 -3.04 15.29
N ALA A 613 -39.49 -2.74 14.19
CA ALA A 613 -40.91 -2.43 14.18
C ALA A 613 -41.82 -3.67 14.20
N THR A 614 -41.35 -4.81 13.67
CA THR A 614 -42.15 -6.06 13.59
C THR A 614 -41.70 -7.16 14.54
N GLY A 615 -40.50 -7.05 15.14
CA GLY A 615 -39.90 -8.10 15.97
C GLY A 615 -39.55 -9.37 15.19
N LYS A 616 -39.48 -9.30 13.85
CA LYS A 616 -39.15 -10.42 12.97
C LYS A 616 -37.65 -10.52 12.74
N GLU A 617 -37.12 -11.72 12.89
CA GLU A 617 -35.72 -12.06 12.72
C GLU A 617 -35.46 -12.53 11.28
N LEU A 618 -34.31 -12.16 10.72
CA LEU A 618 -33.88 -12.50 9.37
C LEU A 618 -33.34 -13.94 9.35
N THR A 619 -33.92 -14.80 8.53
CA THR A 619 -33.60 -16.23 8.49
C THR A 619 -33.86 -16.87 7.12
N THR A 620 -33.18 -17.98 6.87
CA THR A 620 -33.29 -18.83 5.69
C THR A 620 -34.29 -19.94 5.99
N THR A 621 -35.38 -19.98 5.22
CA THR A 621 -36.37 -21.07 5.35
C THR A 621 -35.77 -22.40 4.91
N SER A 622 -36.43 -23.52 5.26
CA SER A 622 -36.07 -24.87 4.80
C SER A 622 -36.14 -25.08 3.28
N SER A 623 -36.54 -24.08 2.50
CA SER A 623 -36.48 -24.04 1.04
C SER A 623 -35.35 -23.16 0.50
N GLY A 624 -34.39 -22.76 1.34
CA GLY A 624 -33.28 -21.86 0.98
C GLY A 624 -33.68 -20.40 0.75
N ALA A 625 -34.91 -19.99 1.09
CA ALA A 625 -35.40 -18.65 0.82
C ALA A 625 -35.25 -17.73 2.03
N LEU A 626 -34.53 -16.63 1.86
CA LEU A 626 -34.36 -15.60 2.89
C LEU A 626 -35.70 -14.89 3.20
N ARG A 627 -36.09 -14.83 4.48
CA ARG A 627 -37.32 -14.19 4.98
C ARG A 627 -37.11 -13.56 6.35
N ALA A 628 -37.95 -12.60 6.70
CA ALA A 628 -38.11 -12.11 8.07
C ALA A 628 -39.35 -12.77 8.71
N ILE A 629 -39.17 -13.53 9.79
CA ILE A 629 -40.26 -14.24 10.50
C ILE A 629 -40.12 -14.09 12.03
N PRO A 630 -41.17 -14.35 12.83
CA PRO A 630 -41.04 -14.32 14.30
C PRO A 630 -40.11 -15.43 14.81
N SER A 631 -39.14 -15.08 15.67
CA SER A 631 -38.14 -16.01 16.26
C SER A 631 -38.76 -17.21 17.03
N ALA A 632 -40.03 -17.10 17.45
CA ALA A 632 -40.79 -18.19 18.07
C ALA A 632 -41.28 -19.27 17.08
N ALA A 633 -41.15 -19.06 15.76
CA ALA A 633 -41.54 -20.02 14.72
C ALA A 633 -40.35 -20.86 14.21
N SER A 634 -39.15 -20.30 14.27
CA SER A 634 -37.86 -20.95 14.05
C SER A 634 -36.79 -20.09 14.73
N PRO A 635 -35.74 -20.66 15.33
CA PRO A 635 -34.51 -19.90 15.57
C PRO A 635 -34.09 -19.23 14.27
N GLY A 636 -33.75 -17.93 14.33
CA GLY A 636 -33.30 -17.20 13.15
C GLY A 636 -31.88 -17.55 12.73
N ASP A 637 -31.46 -17.03 11.58
CA ASP A 637 -30.10 -17.23 11.10
C ASP A 637 -29.12 -16.49 11.99
N ARG A 638 -27.99 -17.16 12.24
CA ARG A 638 -26.82 -16.54 12.85
C ARG A 638 -25.96 -15.98 11.73
N TRP A 639 -25.68 -14.69 11.78
CA TRP A 639 -24.97 -13.98 10.72
C TRP A 639 -23.55 -13.66 11.16
N THR A 640 -22.55 -14.04 10.36
CA THR A 640 -21.19 -13.54 10.54
C THR A 640 -21.04 -12.26 9.73
N LEU A 641 -20.46 -11.22 10.33
CA LEU A 641 -20.25 -9.92 9.70
C LEU A 641 -18.77 -9.77 9.36
N SER A 642 -18.39 -9.75 8.09
CA SER A 642 -16.99 -9.55 7.67
C SER A 642 -16.73 -8.09 7.31
N VAL A 643 -15.89 -7.38 8.07
CA VAL A 643 -15.74 -5.92 8.01
C VAL A 643 -14.37 -5.48 7.49
N THR A 644 -14.34 -4.69 6.42
CA THR A 644 -13.11 -4.04 5.89
C THR A 644 -12.86 -2.68 6.56
N PRO A 645 -11.64 -2.11 6.50
CA PRO A 645 -11.30 -0.85 7.17
C PRO A 645 -12.19 0.35 6.82
N ASP A 646 -12.67 0.43 5.58
CA ASP A 646 -13.61 1.46 5.13
C ASP A 646 -15.08 1.20 5.53
N GLY A 647 -15.32 0.27 6.46
CA GLY A 647 -16.62 -0.02 7.05
C GLY A 647 -17.58 -0.82 6.17
N ARG A 648 -17.13 -1.35 5.03
CA ARG A 648 -17.94 -2.29 4.22
C ARG A 648 -18.03 -3.63 4.93
N THR A 649 -19.22 -4.19 4.94
CA THR A 649 -19.60 -5.41 5.65
C THR A 649 -20.18 -6.42 4.66
N THR A 650 -19.62 -7.63 4.56
CA THR A 650 -20.34 -8.77 3.98
C THR A 650 -21.15 -9.44 5.10
N LEU A 651 -22.40 -9.81 4.83
CA LEU A 651 -23.25 -10.54 5.78
C LEU A 651 -23.38 -12.00 5.34
N LEU A 652 -22.74 -12.90 6.07
CA LEU A 652 -22.64 -14.34 5.80
C LEU A 652 -23.74 -15.07 6.57
N SER A 653 -24.51 -15.93 5.92
CA SER A 653 -25.46 -16.81 6.61
C SER A 653 -24.73 -17.96 7.28
N GLY A 654 -25.02 -18.21 8.56
CA GLY A 654 -24.56 -19.39 9.30
C GLY A 654 -25.39 -20.65 9.04
N THR A 655 -26.32 -20.64 8.08
CA THR A 655 -27.14 -21.82 7.72
C THR A 655 -26.88 -22.33 6.30
N THR A 656 -26.17 -21.57 5.47
CA THR A 656 -25.87 -21.90 4.06
C THR A 656 -24.51 -21.33 3.67
N GLU A 657 -23.82 -21.92 2.68
CA GLU A 657 -22.61 -21.32 2.09
C GLU A 657 -22.98 -20.10 1.20
N SER A 658 -23.51 -19.04 1.78
CA SER A 658 -24.03 -17.87 1.05
C SER A 658 -24.02 -16.56 1.84
N VAL A 659 -24.06 -15.45 1.11
CA VAL A 659 -24.03 -14.07 1.61
C VAL A 659 -25.25 -13.28 1.16
N LEU A 660 -25.59 -12.22 1.91
CA LEU A 660 -26.71 -11.33 1.64
C LEU A 660 -26.51 -10.56 0.31
N ASP A 661 -27.35 -10.84 -0.68
CA ASP A 661 -27.18 -10.42 -2.08
C ASP A 661 -28.39 -9.61 -2.59
N VAL A 662 -28.13 -8.48 -3.27
CA VAL A 662 -29.16 -7.82 -4.09
C VAL A 662 -29.22 -8.48 -5.47
N GLY A 663 -30.32 -9.21 -5.70
CA GLY A 663 -30.45 -10.13 -6.82
C GLY A 663 -30.23 -9.48 -8.18
N GLY A 664 -29.38 -10.11 -9.01
CA GLY A 664 -29.02 -9.62 -10.33
C GLY A 664 -28.25 -8.29 -10.33
N GLN A 665 -27.60 -7.95 -9.21
CA GLN A 665 -26.88 -6.68 -8.98
C GLN A 665 -27.76 -5.43 -9.17
N SER A 666 -29.08 -5.57 -9.06
CA SER A 666 -30.03 -4.51 -9.40
C SER A 666 -29.86 -3.28 -8.51
N THR A 667 -29.85 -2.09 -9.11
CA THR A 667 -29.84 -0.81 -8.38
C THR A 667 -31.25 -0.23 -8.15
N ALA A 668 -32.30 -0.93 -8.59
CA ALA A 668 -33.69 -0.44 -8.54
C ALA A 668 -34.29 -0.45 -7.13
N ASP A 669 -35.16 0.52 -6.85
CA ASP A 669 -35.96 0.56 -5.62
C ASP A 669 -37.03 -0.56 -5.66
N GLY A 670 -37.10 -1.36 -4.60
CA GLY A 670 -37.94 -2.56 -4.53
C GLY A 670 -37.34 -3.81 -5.16
N ALA A 671 -36.09 -3.80 -5.61
CA ALA A 671 -35.38 -5.01 -6.03
C ALA A 671 -35.24 -5.99 -4.86
N SER A 672 -35.39 -7.29 -5.14
CA SER A 672 -35.34 -8.36 -4.13
C SER A 672 -33.95 -8.54 -3.53
N VAL A 673 -33.90 -8.71 -2.22
CA VAL A 673 -32.69 -9.13 -1.49
C VAL A 673 -32.85 -10.60 -1.09
N GLY A 674 -31.78 -11.38 -1.24
CA GLY A 674 -31.77 -12.82 -0.97
C GLY A 674 -30.39 -13.29 -0.52
N LEU A 675 -30.09 -14.55 -0.84
CA LEU A 675 -28.79 -15.17 -0.61
C LEU A 675 -28.17 -15.62 -1.93
N TRP A 676 -26.86 -15.49 -2.05
CA TRP A 676 -26.08 -15.98 -3.18
C TRP A 676 -24.69 -16.44 -2.73
N THR A 677 -23.98 -17.20 -3.57
CA THR A 677 -22.56 -17.54 -3.33
C THR A 677 -21.71 -16.27 -3.23
N PRO A 678 -20.63 -16.23 -2.42
CA PRO A 678 -19.69 -15.12 -2.43
C PRO A 678 -19.12 -14.86 -3.83
N THR A 679 -19.11 -13.58 -4.23
CA THR A 679 -18.54 -13.10 -5.50
C THR A 679 -17.65 -11.87 -5.33
N ALA A 680 -17.55 -11.33 -4.09
CA ALA A 680 -16.99 -10.02 -3.78
C ALA A 680 -17.68 -8.83 -4.49
N GLY A 681 -18.81 -9.04 -5.18
CA GLY A 681 -19.55 -7.97 -5.84
C GLY A 681 -20.04 -6.90 -4.86
N THR A 682 -20.06 -5.65 -5.29
CA THR A 682 -20.55 -4.52 -4.46
C THR A 682 -22.04 -4.62 -4.13
N ASN A 683 -22.80 -5.51 -4.81
CA ASN A 683 -24.18 -5.85 -4.48
C ASN A 683 -24.30 -6.81 -3.27
N GLN A 684 -23.19 -7.41 -2.82
CA GLN A 684 -23.09 -8.25 -1.62
C GLN A 684 -22.44 -7.52 -0.43
N GLN A 685 -21.98 -6.29 -0.65
CA GLN A 685 -21.30 -5.45 0.35
C GLN A 685 -22.27 -4.37 0.87
N TRP A 686 -22.26 -4.15 2.18
CA TRP A 686 -23.23 -3.32 2.88
C TRP A 686 -22.54 -2.43 3.93
N PHE A 687 -23.11 -1.27 4.24
CA PHE A 687 -22.72 -0.45 5.39
C PHE A 687 -23.77 -0.60 6.49
N VAL A 688 -23.34 -1.05 7.67
CA VAL A 688 -24.16 -0.97 8.88
C VAL A 688 -24.08 0.45 9.43
N ARG A 689 -25.21 1.16 9.42
CA ARG A 689 -25.29 2.60 9.73
C ARG A 689 -26.24 2.83 10.89
N GLY A 690 -25.73 3.30 12.03
CA GLY A 690 -26.57 3.63 13.18
C GLY A 690 -27.55 4.76 12.84
N ALA A 691 -28.84 4.58 13.13
CA ALA A 691 -29.88 5.56 12.77
C ALA A 691 -29.93 6.78 13.72
N ASP A 692 -29.21 6.70 14.85
CA ASP A 692 -29.26 7.66 15.95
C ASP A 692 -28.07 8.65 15.92
N VAL A 693 -28.13 9.67 16.78
CA VAL A 693 -27.13 10.74 16.89
C VAL A 693 -25.93 10.29 17.72
N THR A 694 -24.72 10.43 17.17
CA THR A 694 -23.45 10.10 17.86
C THR A 694 -22.74 11.34 18.42
N ARG A 695 -22.97 12.53 17.86
CA ARG A 695 -22.35 13.78 18.34
C ARG A 695 -23.26 14.98 18.11
N VAL A 696 -23.40 15.82 19.13
CA VAL A 696 -23.94 17.18 19.01
C VAL A 696 -22.83 18.17 19.35
N ALA A 697 -22.32 18.87 18.35
CA ALA A 697 -21.25 19.85 18.48
C ALA A 697 -21.79 21.28 18.37
N ALA A 698 -21.51 22.08 19.41
CA ALA A 698 -21.74 23.51 19.43
C ALA A 698 -20.40 24.23 19.56
N ASP A 699 -20.18 25.25 18.74
CA ASP A 699 -18.93 25.98 18.74
C ASP A 699 -18.72 26.80 20.03
N PRO A 700 -17.47 26.99 20.47
CA PRO A 700 -17.17 27.77 21.66
C PRO A 700 -17.39 29.26 21.41
N VAL A 701 -18.10 29.92 22.33
CA VAL A 701 -18.52 31.32 22.20
C VAL A 701 -17.60 32.23 23.01
N LEU A 702 -17.11 33.32 22.43
CA LEU A 702 -16.41 34.38 23.15
C LEU A 702 -17.35 35.56 23.46
N THR A 703 -17.18 36.19 24.61
CA THR A 703 -17.76 37.52 24.90
C THR A 703 -16.88 38.33 25.86
N SER A 704 -17.06 39.65 25.87
CA SER A 704 -16.36 40.56 26.79
C SER A 704 -17.03 40.62 28.16
N PRO A 705 -16.30 40.83 29.27
CA PRO A 705 -16.88 41.00 30.60
C PRO A 705 -17.96 42.09 30.63
N GLY A 706 -19.15 41.74 31.14
CA GLY A 706 -20.33 42.61 31.20
C GLY A 706 -21.27 42.51 29.98
N THR A 707 -20.81 41.97 28.85
CA THR A 707 -21.59 41.73 27.62
C THR A 707 -22.24 40.35 27.67
N ALA A 708 -23.49 40.24 27.24
CA ALA A 708 -24.17 38.95 27.13
C ALA A 708 -23.58 38.13 25.97
N PRO A 709 -23.35 36.81 26.13
CA PRO A 709 -22.90 35.97 25.03
C PRO A 709 -24.01 35.79 23.98
N VAL A 710 -23.63 35.82 22.71
CA VAL A 710 -24.49 35.41 21.59
C VAL A 710 -24.21 33.92 21.35
N LEU A 711 -25.21 33.07 21.56
CA LEU A 711 -25.10 31.63 21.35
C LEU A 711 -25.62 31.27 19.94
N PRO A 712 -25.06 30.26 19.25
CA PRO A 712 -25.40 29.99 17.85
C PRO A 712 -26.82 29.42 17.71
N ASP A 713 -27.58 29.88 16.70
CA ASP A 713 -28.98 29.44 16.47
C ASP A 713 -29.10 27.98 16.00
N SER A 714 -27.98 27.36 15.61
CA SER A 714 -27.91 25.96 15.19
C SER A 714 -26.63 25.27 15.66
N VAL A 715 -26.62 23.93 15.62
CA VAL A 715 -25.50 23.07 16.01
C VAL A 715 -25.29 21.97 14.98
N ALA A 716 -24.05 21.48 14.88
CA ALA A 716 -23.69 20.37 14.02
C ALA A 716 -24.04 19.04 14.71
N VAL A 717 -24.87 18.22 14.08
CA VAL A 717 -25.32 16.92 14.56
C VAL A 717 -24.76 15.84 13.65
N THR A 718 -23.84 15.03 14.17
CA THR A 718 -23.31 13.86 13.48
C THR A 718 -24.10 12.62 13.89
N TYR A 719 -24.47 11.80 12.91
CA TYR A 719 -25.20 10.54 13.07
C TYR A 719 -24.26 9.32 13.05
N GLY A 720 -24.77 8.15 13.43
CA GLY A 720 -24.05 6.87 13.37
C GLY A 720 -23.75 6.34 11.95
N ASP A 721 -23.95 7.16 10.93
CA ASP A 721 -23.58 6.93 9.53
C ASP A 721 -22.47 7.89 9.03
N GLY A 722 -21.90 8.72 9.92
CA GLY A 722 -20.90 9.74 9.60
C GLY A 722 -21.45 11.03 8.99
N ARG A 723 -22.72 11.06 8.56
CA ARG A 723 -23.38 12.27 8.05
C ARG A 723 -23.49 13.31 9.17
N THR A 724 -23.17 14.55 8.84
CA THR A 724 -23.38 15.69 9.74
C THR A 724 -24.43 16.64 9.14
N GLU A 725 -25.41 17.02 9.94
CA GLU A 725 -26.46 17.99 9.57
C GLU A 725 -26.50 19.15 10.55
N SER A 726 -26.87 20.35 10.08
CA SER A 726 -27.22 21.45 10.98
C SER A 726 -28.63 21.25 11.55
N ARG A 727 -28.80 21.49 12.85
CA ARG A 727 -30.10 21.50 13.55
C ARG A 727 -30.23 22.75 14.39
N ALA A 728 -31.38 23.40 14.34
CA ALA A 728 -31.69 24.56 15.19
C ALA A 728 -31.64 24.17 16.68
N VAL A 729 -31.24 25.11 17.55
CA VAL A 729 -31.12 24.90 19.00
C VAL A 729 -31.76 26.05 19.78
N THR A 730 -32.40 25.70 20.90
CA THR A 730 -32.96 26.68 21.85
C THR A 730 -32.16 26.61 23.15
N TRP A 731 -31.36 27.64 23.43
CA TRP A 731 -30.47 27.71 24.60
C TRP A 731 -31.20 28.11 25.90
N ALA A 732 -30.68 27.62 27.03
CA ALA A 732 -31.12 28.08 28.35
C ALA A 732 -30.74 29.57 28.59
N PRO A 733 -31.57 30.37 29.29
CA PRO A 733 -31.28 31.78 29.57
C PRO A 733 -29.99 31.96 30.39
N VAL A 734 -29.09 32.82 29.92
CA VAL A 734 -27.81 33.11 30.59
C VAL A 734 -27.98 34.23 31.61
N PRO A 735 -27.75 33.99 32.92
CA PRO A 735 -27.90 35.03 33.95
C PRO A 735 -26.72 36.02 33.94
N LYS A 736 -26.99 37.32 34.14
CA LYS A 736 -25.99 38.39 34.07
C LYS A 736 -24.73 38.16 34.93
N ALA A 737 -24.87 37.49 36.07
CA ALA A 737 -23.73 37.17 36.94
C ALA A 737 -22.67 36.29 36.24
N ALA A 738 -23.06 35.38 35.35
CA ALA A 738 -22.16 34.41 34.71
C ALA A 738 -21.13 35.08 33.78
N TYR A 739 -21.49 36.21 33.16
CA TYR A 739 -20.63 36.98 32.26
C TYR A 739 -20.18 38.33 32.84
N SER A 740 -20.41 38.60 34.13
CA SER A 740 -19.99 39.87 34.76
C SER A 740 -18.49 39.96 35.06
N ASN A 741 -17.77 38.84 35.06
CA ASN A 741 -16.32 38.76 35.31
C ASN A 741 -15.66 37.85 34.27
N SER A 742 -14.36 38.03 34.03
CA SER A 742 -13.59 37.15 33.14
C SER A 742 -13.53 35.71 33.66
N GLY A 743 -13.63 34.72 32.77
CA GLY A 743 -13.68 33.30 33.12
C GLY A 743 -14.23 32.43 32.00
N ARG A 744 -14.77 31.26 32.35
CA ARG A 744 -15.51 30.39 31.41
C ARG A 744 -16.66 29.67 32.11
N PHE A 745 -17.75 29.40 31.39
CA PHE A 745 -18.88 28.58 31.84
C PHE A 745 -19.49 27.83 30.64
N SER A 746 -20.48 26.97 30.89
CA SER A 746 -21.19 26.24 29.82
C SER A 746 -22.69 26.52 29.87
N VAL A 747 -23.33 26.55 28.70
CA VAL A 747 -24.78 26.69 28.54
C VAL A 747 -25.31 25.48 27.80
N THR A 748 -26.44 24.93 28.23
CA THR A 748 -27.10 23.80 27.57
C THR A 748 -28.29 24.27 26.74
N GLY A 749 -28.55 23.57 25.63
CA GLY A 749 -29.63 23.89 24.69
C GLY A 749 -30.37 22.65 24.21
N VAL A 750 -31.65 22.81 23.90
CA VAL A 750 -32.51 21.76 23.34
C VAL A 750 -32.41 21.81 21.81
N VAL A 751 -32.05 20.70 21.19
CA VAL A 751 -31.91 20.63 19.72
C VAL A 751 -33.23 20.23 19.07
N ALA A 752 -33.58 20.88 17.97
CA ALA A 752 -34.87 20.69 17.31
C ALA A 752 -35.05 19.27 16.76
N GLY A 753 -36.07 18.56 17.24
CA GLY A 753 -36.44 17.21 16.78
C GLY A 753 -35.58 16.07 17.35
N LEU A 754 -34.78 16.33 18.39
CA LEU A 754 -33.85 15.37 18.99
C LEU A 754 -34.01 15.32 20.52
N THR A 755 -33.59 14.20 21.13
CA THR A 755 -33.52 14.04 22.59
C THR A 755 -32.23 14.59 23.18
N GLU A 756 -31.21 14.71 22.33
CA GLU A 756 -29.85 15.08 22.67
C GLU A 756 -29.75 16.60 22.87
N ARG A 757 -28.90 17.02 23.81
CA ARG A 757 -28.72 18.44 24.13
C ARG A 757 -27.37 18.95 23.68
N ALA A 758 -27.38 20.13 23.09
CA ALA A 758 -26.16 20.87 22.82
C ALA A 758 -25.58 21.46 24.11
N THR A 759 -24.26 21.60 24.16
CA THR A 759 -23.55 22.32 25.22
C THR A 759 -22.53 23.26 24.60
N ALA A 760 -22.80 24.57 24.62
CA ALA A 760 -21.83 25.58 24.22
C ALA A 760 -20.96 25.96 25.43
N THR A 761 -19.65 26.13 25.21
CA THR A 761 -18.75 26.70 26.22
C THR A 761 -18.56 28.18 25.94
N VAL A 762 -18.93 29.03 26.91
CA VAL A 762 -18.79 30.47 26.86
C VAL A 762 -17.50 30.88 27.56
N PHE A 763 -16.63 31.55 26.83
CA PHE A 763 -15.43 32.21 27.32
C PHE A 763 -15.74 33.70 27.53
N VAL A 764 -15.40 34.23 28.71
CA VAL A 764 -15.58 35.64 29.06
C VAL A 764 -14.17 36.23 29.19
N SER A 765 -13.69 36.89 28.14
CA SER A 765 -12.30 37.34 28.05
C SER A 765 -12.11 38.41 26.97
N ALA A 766 -11.16 39.32 27.20
CA ALA A 766 -10.55 40.08 26.11
C ALA A 766 -9.61 39.18 25.27
N VAL A 767 -9.37 39.58 24.02
CA VAL A 767 -8.34 38.99 23.14
C VAL A 767 -7.02 39.74 23.37
N THR A 768 -5.92 39.02 23.54
CA THR A 768 -4.57 39.60 23.75
C THR A 768 -3.68 39.58 22.51
N GLY A 769 -4.15 38.94 21.43
CA GLY A 769 -3.51 38.89 20.13
C GLY A 769 -4.17 37.85 19.24
N THR A 770 -3.89 37.90 17.94
CA THR A 770 -4.35 36.91 16.96
C THR A 770 -3.18 36.31 16.20
N SER A 771 -3.38 35.11 15.64
CA SER A 771 -2.47 34.46 14.71
C SER A 771 -3.27 34.04 13.48
N VAL A 772 -2.78 34.45 12.31
CA VAL A 772 -3.42 34.25 11.01
C VAL A 772 -2.35 33.80 10.02
N PRO A 773 -2.48 32.63 9.37
CA PRO A 773 -1.60 32.25 8.27
C PRO A 773 -1.70 33.23 7.10
N PRO A 774 -0.64 33.40 6.29
CA PRO A 774 -0.74 34.14 5.04
C PRO A 774 -1.68 33.41 4.06
N VAL A 775 -2.33 34.17 3.18
CA VAL A 775 -3.22 33.66 2.12
C VAL A 775 -2.60 33.94 0.75
N LYS A 776 -2.75 33.02 -0.20
CA LYS A 776 -2.24 33.17 -1.58
C LYS A 776 -3.41 33.14 -2.56
N THR A 777 -3.35 33.98 -3.60
CA THR A 777 -4.36 34.04 -4.68
C THR A 777 -3.72 34.31 -6.03
N ALA A 778 -4.41 33.97 -7.11
CA ALA A 778 -3.98 34.25 -8.47
C ALA A 778 -4.33 35.69 -8.89
N VAL A 779 -3.58 36.26 -9.85
CA VAL A 779 -3.91 37.56 -10.47
C VAL A 779 -5.34 37.54 -11.02
N GLY A 780 -6.12 38.56 -10.67
CA GLY A 780 -7.53 38.71 -11.02
C GLY A 780 -8.51 37.92 -10.15
N VAL A 781 -8.03 37.10 -9.21
CA VAL A 781 -8.84 36.25 -8.34
C VAL A 781 -8.85 36.82 -6.92
N LEU A 782 -10.05 37.04 -6.37
CA LEU A 782 -10.18 37.49 -4.98
C LEU A 782 -9.77 36.34 -4.02
N PRO A 783 -8.98 36.63 -2.98
CA PRO A 783 -8.50 35.60 -2.06
C PRO A 783 -9.65 35.07 -1.19
N THR A 784 -9.70 33.75 -0.99
CA THR A 784 -10.53 33.15 0.05
C THR A 784 -9.84 33.38 1.40
N LEU A 785 -10.26 34.43 2.12
CA LEU A 785 -9.75 34.73 3.46
C LEU A 785 -10.35 33.75 4.49
N PRO A 786 -9.61 33.36 5.54
CA PRO A 786 -10.08 32.38 6.50
C PRO A 786 -11.26 32.93 7.31
N ALA A 787 -12.33 32.15 7.48
CA ALA A 787 -13.52 32.57 8.23
C ALA A 787 -13.24 32.77 9.73
N THR A 788 -12.21 32.11 10.26
CA THR A 788 -11.76 32.21 11.66
C THR A 788 -10.27 32.49 11.77
N VAL A 789 -9.84 33.04 12.91
CA VAL A 789 -8.44 33.24 13.29
C VAL A 789 -8.15 32.65 14.67
N THR A 790 -6.89 32.30 14.95
CA THR A 790 -6.51 31.82 16.29
C THR A 790 -6.30 33.00 17.22
N GLY A 791 -7.32 33.32 18.03
CA GLY A 791 -7.23 34.33 19.09
C GLY A 791 -6.56 33.79 20.35
N ARG A 792 -5.70 34.60 20.98
CA ARG A 792 -5.15 34.37 22.32
C ARG A 792 -6.02 35.08 23.35
N LEU A 793 -6.37 34.41 24.44
CA LEU A 793 -7.28 34.96 25.45
C LEU A 793 -6.52 35.53 26.65
N ALA A 794 -7.02 36.63 27.23
CA ALA A 794 -6.49 37.23 28.46
C ALA A 794 -6.58 36.27 29.67
N ILE A 795 -7.54 35.35 29.70
CA ILE A 795 -7.65 34.28 30.71
C ILE A 795 -6.69 33.10 30.46
N GLY A 796 -5.85 33.17 29.43
CA GLY A 796 -4.97 32.09 28.98
C GLY A 796 -5.61 31.18 27.93
N GLY A 797 -4.76 30.50 27.16
CA GLY A 797 -5.17 29.62 26.06
C GLY A 797 -5.49 30.34 24.76
N THR A 798 -5.99 29.58 23.79
CA THR A 798 -6.34 30.02 22.43
C THR A 798 -7.72 29.52 22.03
N LEU A 799 -8.39 30.26 21.16
CA LEU A 799 -9.70 29.91 20.61
C LEU A 799 -9.76 30.27 19.10
N PRO A 800 -10.40 29.46 18.24
CA PRO A 800 -10.82 29.95 16.94
C PRO A 800 -11.88 31.03 17.12
N LEU A 801 -11.70 32.18 16.47
CA LEU A 801 -12.61 33.33 16.54
C LEU A 801 -13.04 33.73 15.13
N ASP A 802 -14.34 33.89 14.91
CA ASP A 802 -14.87 34.42 13.66
C ASP A 802 -14.29 35.80 13.34
N VAL A 803 -14.08 36.06 12.05
CA VAL A 803 -13.54 37.33 11.56
C VAL A 803 -14.32 37.82 10.34
N VAL A 804 -14.72 39.08 10.37
CA VAL A 804 -15.26 39.80 9.20
C VAL A 804 -14.13 40.62 8.60
N TRP A 805 -13.67 40.24 7.40
CA TRP A 805 -12.61 40.93 6.67
C TRP A 805 -13.14 42.15 5.90
N ASP A 806 -12.33 43.22 5.87
CA ASP A 806 -12.55 44.36 4.96
C ASP A 806 -12.52 43.86 3.50
N ALA A 807 -13.43 44.36 2.66
CA ALA A 807 -13.64 43.82 1.32
C ALA A 807 -12.43 44.02 0.39
N VAL A 808 -11.88 42.91 -0.14
CA VAL A 808 -10.76 42.95 -1.08
C VAL A 808 -11.20 43.49 -2.44
N SER A 809 -10.53 44.54 -2.92
CA SER A 809 -10.82 45.14 -4.21
C SER A 809 -10.23 44.33 -5.37
N ALA A 810 -10.89 44.33 -6.53
CA ALA A 810 -10.34 43.74 -7.75
C ALA A 810 -8.99 44.37 -8.16
N SER A 811 -8.77 45.65 -7.84
CA SER A 811 -7.48 46.33 -8.03
C SER A 811 -6.36 45.80 -7.15
N SER A 812 -6.66 45.30 -5.94
CA SER A 812 -5.67 44.71 -5.03
C SER A 812 -5.08 43.41 -5.57
N VAL A 813 -5.79 42.72 -6.48
CA VAL A 813 -5.36 41.46 -7.10
C VAL A 813 -5.04 41.60 -8.60
N ALA A 814 -5.02 42.83 -9.14
CA ALA A 814 -4.86 43.07 -10.58
C ALA A 814 -3.42 42.84 -11.11
N ALA A 815 -2.44 42.68 -10.23
CA ALA A 815 -1.05 42.37 -10.56
C ALA A 815 -0.40 41.53 -9.45
N PRO A 816 0.70 40.80 -9.70
CA PRO A 816 1.45 40.11 -8.65
C PRO A 816 1.99 41.08 -7.61
N GLY A 817 2.01 40.67 -6.34
CA GLY A 817 2.40 41.52 -5.22
C GLY A 817 1.95 40.99 -3.87
N LYS A 818 2.04 41.81 -2.82
CA LYS A 818 1.64 41.47 -1.44
C LYS A 818 0.89 42.65 -0.83
N PHE A 819 -0.20 42.39 -0.10
CA PHE A 819 -0.96 43.40 0.64
C PHE A 819 -1.61 42.80 1.89
N SER A 820 -1.86 43.62 2.91
CA SER A 820 -2.57 43.18 4.12
C SER A 820 -4.06 43.53 4.03
N VAL A 821 -4.92 42.60 4.43
CA VAL A 821 -6.36 42.84 4.66
C VAL A 821 -6.60 42.93 6.15
N ARG A 822 -7.35 43.94 6.59
CA ARG A 822 -7.78 44.10 7.98
C ARG A 822 -9.07 43.33 8.22
N GLY A 823 -9.20 42.71 9.39
CA GLY A 823 -10.41 42.04 9.83
C GLY A 823 -10.85 42.55 11.20
N VAL A 824 -12.14 42.37 11.50
CA VAL A 824 -12.76 42.70 12.79
C VAL A 824 -13.37 41.43 13.37
N LEU A 825 -13.10 41.15 14.64
CA LEU A 825 -13.67 40.01 15.37
C LEU A 825 -15.06 40.38 15.91
N PRO A 826 -16.17 39.81 15.42
CA PRO A 826 -17.52 40.28 15.78
C PRO A 826 -17.85 40.15 17.27
N ALA A 827 -17.23 39.19 17.96
CA ALA A 827 -17.46 38.92 19.39
C ALA A 827 -16.91 40.01 20.35
N THR A 828 -15.91 40.80 19.92
CA THR A 828 -15.24 41.80 20.78
C THR A 828 -15.06 43.18 20.13
N GLY A 829 -15.06 43.25 18.79
CA GLY A 829 -14.71 44.46 18.03
C GLY A 829 -13.21 44.67 17.81
N ASP A 830 -12.36 43.75 18.31
CA ASP A 830 -10.91 43.81 18.11
C ASP A 830 -10.52 43.62 16.64
N THR A 831 -9.40 44.21 16.22
CA THR A 831 -8.90 44.12 14.84
C THR A 831 -7.77 43.12 14.68
N THR A 832 -7.76 42.42 13.55
CA THR A 832 -6.68 41.53 13.10
C THR A 832 -6.26 41.88 11.66
N THR A 833 -5.21 41.24 11.15
CA THR A 833 -4.73 41.41 9.77
C THR A 833 -4.27 40.08 9.18
N VAL A 834 -4.55 39.85 7.91
CA VAL A 834 -4.03 38.74 7.11
C VAL A 834 -3.17 39.27 5.96
N LEU A 835 -2.00 38.66 5.74
CA LEU A 835 -1.15 38.96 4.60
C LEU A 835 -1.64 38.16 3.38
N VAL A 836 -1.97 38.85 2.29
CA VAL A 836 -2.34 38.25 1.01
C VAL A 836 -1.18 38.40 0.03
N GLN A 837 -0.76 37.29 -0.57
CA GLN A 837 0.15 37.27 -1.70
C GLN A 837 -0.62 36.98 -3.00
N VAL A 838 -0.38 37.81 -4.01
CA VAL A 838 -0.89 37.63 -5.37
C VAL A 838 0.24 37.11 -6.24
N ASN A 839 0.09 35.88 -6.74
CA ASN A 839 1.01 35.28 -7.72
C ASN A 839 0.33 35.19 -9.09
N PRO A 840 1.08 35.05 -10.20
CA PRO A 840 0.49 34.68 -11.49
C PRO A 840 -0.35 33.39 -11.37
N PRO A 841 -1.39 33.19 -12.20
CA PRO A 841 -2.11 31.93 -12.25
C PRO A 841 -1.18 30.77 -12.62
N ALA A 842 -1.32 29.63 -11.95
CA ALA A 842 -0.58 28.41 -12.31
C ALA A 842 -0.93 27.95 -13.74
N PRO A 843 0.04 27.51 -14.55
CA PRO A 843 -0.23 26.95 -15.88
C PRO A 843 -1.15 25.73 -15.78
N VAL A 844 -2.19 25.67 -16.61
CA VAL A 844 -3.11 24.52 -16.69
C VAL A 844 -2.68 23.58 -17.80
N ASN A 845 -2.92 22.27 -17.65
CA ASN A 845 -2.84 21.34 -18.76
C ASN A 845 -4.01 21.60 -19.73
N LEU A 846 -3.73 22.31 -20.83
CA LEU A 846 -4.68 22.62 -21.89
C LEU A 846 -5.05 21.41 -22.75
N ALA A 847 -4.33 20.29 -22.61
CA ALA A 847 -4.58 19.03 -23.31
C ALA A 847 -5.57 18.11 -22.57
N LEU A 848 -5.85 18.38 -21.29
CA LEU A 848 -6.67 17.53 -20.43
C LEU A 848 -8.11 17.35 -20.97
N ASN A 849 -8.57 16.10 -21.07
CA ASN A 849 -9.91 15.73 -21.54
C ASN A 849 -10.49 14.49 -20.81
N THR A 850 -10.72 14.64 -19.50
CA THR A 850 -11.37 13.60 -18.67
C THR A 850 -12.86 13.40 -18.94
N SER A 851 -13.51 14.29 -19.71
CA SER A 851 -14.95 14.27 -19.96
C SER A 851 -15.36 13.60 -21.29
N GLY A 852 -14.39 13.10 -22.07
CA GLY A 852 -14.65 12.52 -23.39
C GLY A 852 -15.14 13.54 -24.43
N ALA A 853 -14.82 14.81 -24.26
CA ALA A 853 -15.19 15.89 -25.18
C ALA A 853 -14.54 15.71 -26.56
N ALA A 854 -15.10 16.37 -27.58
CA ALA A 854 -14.57 16.29 -28.95
C ALA A 854 -13.15 16.84 -29.11
N PHE A 855 -12.77 17.80 -28.25
CA PHE A 855 -11.42 18.38 -28.11
C PHE A 855 -11.20 18.79 -26.64
N PRO A 856 -9.95 18.80 -26.11
CA PRO A 856 -8.71 18.39 -26.78
C PRO A 856 -8.70 16.91 -27.18
N LYS A 857 -8.05 16.55 -28.28
CA LYS A 857 -8.06 15.19 -28.79
C LYS A 857 -6.68 14.73 -29.24
N ALA A 858 -6.31 13.53 -28.80
CA ALA A 858 -5.11 12.84 -29.27
C ALA A 858 -5.43 11.89 -30.42
N THR A 859 -4.49 11.78 -31.36
CA THR A 859 -4.47 10.82 -32.47
C THR A 859 -3.05 10.36 -32.72
N ALA A 860 -2.87 9.18 -33.33
CA ALA A 860 -1.55 8.64 -33.62
C ALA A 860 -1.49 7.95 -34.99
N THR A 861 -0.28 7.74 -35.51
CA THR A 861 -0.04 6.98 -36.76
C THR A 861 -0.32 5.48 -36.62
N PHE A 862 -0.27 4.98 -35.39
CA PHE A 862 -0.63 3.63 -34.98
C PHE A 862 -1.01 3.66 -33.49
N THR A 863 -1.66 2.63 -32.96
CA THR A 863 -1.95 2.46 -31.52
C THR A 863 -1.99 0.98 -31.23
N GLY A 864 -1.35 0.55 -30.14
CA GLY A 864 -1.36 -0.85 -29.72
C GLY A 864 -2.78 -1.36 -29.47
N GLN A 865 -3.03 -2.65 -29.75
CA GLN A 865 -4.39 -3.22 -29.79
C GLN A 865 -5.13 -3.22 -28.44
N TYR A 866 -4.44 -2.95 -27.34
CA TYR A 866 -4.98 -2.85 -25.97
C TYR A 866 -4.91 -1.42 -25.41
N ASP A 867 -4.39 -0.46 -26.18
CA ASP A 867 -4.11 0.91 -25.76
C ASP A 867 -5.13 1.91 -26.30
N SER A 868 -5.10 3.14 -25.78
CA SER A 868 -5.92 4.23 -26.30
C SER A 868 -5.16 5.55 -26.33
N THR A 869 -5.31 6.31 -27.42
CA THR A 869 -4.83 7.70 -27.48
C THR A 869 -5.57 8.60 -26.49
N ALA A 870 -6.75 8.22 -25.99
CA ALA A 870 -7.45 9.00 -24.96
C ALA A 870 -6.73 8.96 -23.59
N ALA A 871 -5.96 7.91 -23.29
CA ALA A 871 -5.25 7.78 -22.01
C ALA A 871 -4.23 8.91 -21.80
N VAL A 872 -3.56 9.37 -22.87
CA VAL A 872 -2.53 10.43 -22.76
C VAL A 872 -3.06 11.85 -22.54
N LEU A 873 -4.35 11.98 -22.24
CA LEU A 873 -5.04 13.24 -21.97
C LEU A 873 -5.92 13.18 -20.71
N ASP A 874 -5.89 12.10 -19.93
CA ASP A 874 -6.70 11.99 -18.71
C ASP A 874 -6.01 12.58 -17.47
N GLY A 875 -4.71 12.92 -17.56
CA GLY A 875 -3.91 13.48 -16.48
C GLY A 875 -3.37 12.45 -15.49
N VAL A 876 -3.53 11.14 -15.75
CA VAL A 876 -3.16 10.05 -14.83
C VAL A 876 -1.92 9.30 -15.33
N VAL A 877 -0.74 9.79 -14.96
CA VAL A 877 0.55 9.12 -15.24
C VAL A 877 0.57 7.75 -14.56
N SER A 878 0.31 6.69 -15.32
CA SER A 878 0.11 5.33 -14.81
C SER A 878 0.46 4.26 -15.86
N SER A 879 0.10 3.00 -15.59
CA SER A 879 0.19 1.91 -16.56
C SER A 879 -0.84 1.99 -17.69
N ARG A 880 -1.91 2.80 -17.52
CA ARG A 880 -2.83 3.18 -18.60
C ARG A 880 -2.12 4.19 -19.50
N ARG A 881 -2.04 3.89 -20.80
CA ARG A 881 -1.11 4.58 -21.70
C ARG A 881 -1.54 4.47 -23.16
N TRP A 882 -0.81 5.18 -24.02
CA TRP A 882 -0.70 4.88 -25.44
C TRP A 882 0.63 4.16 -25.69
N THR A 883 0.63 3.11 -26.51
CA THR A 883 1.87 2.56 -27.09
C THR A 883 1.82 2.44 -28.61
N ASN A 884 2.98 2.26 -29.24
CA ASN A 884 3.09 1.80 -30.63
C ASN A 884 3.36 0.29 -30.76
N TRP A 885 2.97 -0.52 -29.78
CA TRP A 885 3.21 -1.96 -29.78
C TRP A 885 2.35 -2.73 -30.78
N ASP A 886 2.98 -3.43 -31.73
CA ASP A 886 2.36 -4.40 -32.62
C ASP A 886 2.92 -5.79 -32.28
N PRO A 887 2.09 -6.78 -31.88
CA PRO A 887 2.57 -8.12 -31.51
C PRO A 887 3.33 -8.85 -32.64
N ASN A 888 3.21 -8.39 -33.89
CA ASN A 888 3.80 -9.04 -35.05
C ASN A 888 5.13 -8.38 -35.49
N THR A 889 5.42 -7.13 -35.08
CA THR A 889 6.58 -6.37 -35.58
C THR A 889 6.95 -5.18 -34.68
N TRP A 890 8.21 -5.07 -34.28
CA TRP A 890 8.73 -3.86 -33.62
C TRP A 890 8.67 -2.65 -34.55
N ARG A 891 7.79 -1.70 -34.24
CA ARG A 891 7.54 -0.50 -35.06
C ARG A 891 8.61 0.58 -34.78
N PRO A 892 9.48 0.92 -35.75
CA PRO A 892 10.70 1.69 -35.50
C PRO A 892 10.45 3.18 -35.20
N ALA A 893 9.32 3.73 -35.62
CA ALA A 893 8.92 5.10 -35.34
C ALA A 893 7.41 5.27 -35.49
N ASP A 894 6.81 6.08 -34.63
CA ASP A 894 5.42 6.52 -34.74
C ASP A 894 5.27 7.96 -34.21
N THR A 895 4.10 8.54 -34.44
CA THR A 895 3.81 9.94 -34.11
C THR A 895 2.51 10.01 -33.32
N LEU A 896 2.54 10.73 -32.20
CA LEU A 896 1.40 11.01 -31.34
C LEU A 896 1.11 12.52 -31.42
N THR A 897 -0.14 12.91 -31.66
CA THR A 897 -0.57 14.27 -32.01
C THR A 897 -1.72 14.71 -31.11
N VAL A 898 -1.65 15.90 -30.53
CA VAL A 898 -2.73 16.52 -29.74
C VAL A 898 -3.27 17.75 -30.50
N ASP A 899 -4.58 17.78 -30.72
CA ASP A 899 -5.33 18.93 -31.24
C ASP A 899 -6.14 19.56 -30.11
N LEU A 900 -5.85 20.82 -29.78
CA LEU A 900 -6.56 21.60 -28.76
C LEU A 900 -7.92 22.14 -29.25
N GLY A 901 -8.30 21.87 -30.50
CA GLY A 901 -9.53 22.32 -31.16
C GLY A 901 -9.53 23.79 -31.59
N SER A 902 -8.73 24.62 -30.93
CA SER A 902 -8.46 26.02 -31.29
C SER A 902 -7.06 26.43 -30.84
N ALA A 903 -6.51 27.51 -31.41
CA ALA A 903 -5.23 28.06 -30.98
C ALA A 903 -5.29 28.56 -29.52
N ARG A 904 -4.33 28.13 -28.71
CA ARG A 904 -4.14 28.53 -27.31
C ARG A 904 -2.73 29.07 -27.10
N THR A 905 -2.58 30.00 -26.16
CA THR A 905 -1.27 30.36 -25.62
C THR A 905 -0.71 29.18 -24.84
N VAL A 906 0.55 28.80 -25.10
CA VAL A 906 1.28 27.74 -24.40
C VAL A 906 2.50 28.34 -23.71
N SER A 907 2.93 27.71 -22.61
CA SER A 907 4.15 28.02 -21.84
C SER A 907 5.13 26.85 -21.78
N SER A 908 4.66 25.60 -21.78
CA SER A 908 5.52 24.42 -21.96
C SER A 908 4.74 23.21 -22.48
N VAL A 909 5.46 22.22 -23.01
CA VAL A 909 4.92 20.90 -23.37
C VAL A 909 5.68 19.85 -22.57
N ARG A 910 4.97 18.87 -22.01
CA ARG A 910 5.50 17.77 -21.22
C ARG A 910 4.97 16.45 -21.77
N LEU A 911 5.88 15.49 -21.92
CA LEU A 911 5.56 14.08 -22.14
C LEU A 911 6.01 13.32 -20.91
N ASP A 912 5.11 12.51 -20.37
CA ASP A 912 5.41 11.50 -19.37
C ASP A 912 5.40 10.14 -20.09
N PHE A 913 6.57 9.51 -20.17
CA PHE A 913 6.75 8.22 -20.82
C PHE A 913 6.55 7.09 -19.80
N PHE A 914 5.81 6.06 -20.21
CA PHE A 914 5.80 4.81 -19.46
C PHE A 914 7.04 3.98 -19.88
N ASP A 915 7.78 3.50 -18.89
CA ASP A 915 9.00 2.70 -19.07
C ASP A 915 8.86 1.43 -18.22
N ASP A 916 8.53 0.27 -18.82
CA ASP A 916 8.63 -1.02 -18.11
C ASP A 916 10.07 -1.54 -18.05
N GLN A 917 11.00 -0.79 -18.65
CA GLN A 917 12.42 -1.06 -18.80
C GLN A 917 12.78 -2.32 -19.60
N GLY A 918 11.77 -3.07 -20.08
CA GLY A 918 11.88 -4.19 -21.00
C GLY A 918 11.39 -3.83 -22.40
N GLY A 919 10.21 -4.33 -22.78
CA GLY A 919 9.65 -4.17 -24.13
C GLY A 919 9.09 -2.77 -24.42
N THR A 920 8.65 -2.04 -23.40
CA THR A 920 8.00 -0.73 -23.52
C THR A 920 8.89 0.37 -22.93
N ARG A 921 9.46 1.24 -23.77
CA ARG A 921 10.47 2.24 -23.35
C ARG A 921 10.11 3.67 -23.80
N PRO A 922 10.68 4.70 -23.15
CA PRO A 922 10.81 6.04 -23.73
C PRO A 922 11.51 5.95 -25.09
N PRO A 923 11.17 6.82 -26.07
CA PRO A 923 11.76 6.75 -27.40
C PRO A 923 13.28 7.01 -27.35
N ALA A 924 14.02 6.58 -28.38
CA ALA A 924 15.43 6.93 -28.55
C ALA A 924 15.59 8.44 -28.85
N THR A 925 14.71 8.97 -29.70
CA THR A 925 14.63 10.40 -30.03
C THR A 925 13.17 10.86 -30.08
N ALA A 926 12.94 12.09 -29.62
CA ALA A 926 11.65 12.76 -29.67
C ALA A 926 11.83 14.16 -30.27
N ASP A 927 11.09 14.44 -31.35
CA ASP A 927 10.94 15.78 -31.93
C ASP A 927 9.54 16.31 -31.61
N LEU A 928 9.46 17.31 -30.73
CA LEU A 928 8.22 18.03 -30.46
C LEU A 928 8.01 19.07 -31.56
N GLN A 929 6.93 18.95 -32.31
CA GLN A 929 6.63 19.80 -33.47
C GLN A 929 5.25 20.45 -33.32
N ARG A 930 5.14 21.74 -33.67
CA ARG A 930 3.85 22.43 -33.86
C ARG A 930 3.41 22.34 -35.32
N GLN A 931 2.10 22.36 -35.58
CA GLN A 931 1.61 22.68 -36.93
C GLN A 931 1.71 24.20 -37.14
N ASP A 932 2.14 24.63 -38.32
CA ASP A 932 2.10 26.04 -38.70
C ASP A 932 0.70 26.43 -39.23
N PRO A 933 0.05 27.47 -38.69
CA PRO A 933 -1.31 27.81 -39.08
C PRO A 933 -1.42 28.42 -40.49
N ALA A 934 -0.31 28.88 -41.10
CA ALA A 934 -0.32 29.48 -42.43
C ALA A 934 -0.05 28.44 -43.54
N THR A 935 0.89 27.50 -43.33
CA THR A 935 1.27 26.50 -44.35
C THR A 935 0.74 25.10 -44.08
N SER A 936 0.21 24.83 -42.88
CA SER A 936 -0.12 23.48 -42.37
C SER A 936 1.05 22.51 -42.27
N GLU A 937 2.29 22.96 -42.47
CA GLU A 937 3.51 22.17 -42.29
C GLU A 937 3.82 21.96 -40.79
N TRP A 938 4.71 21.02 -40.48
CA TRP A 938 5.11 20.73 -39.10
C TRP A 938 6.53 21.27 -38.82
N VAL A 939 6.65 22.08 -37.77
CA VAL A 939 7.88 22.81 -37.42
C VAL A 939 8.32 22.41 -36.02
N SER A 940 9.58 21.98 -35.85
CA SER A 940 10.13 21.60 -34.55
C SER A 940 10.18 22.77 -33.57
N LEU A 941 9.79 22.50 -32.33
CA LEU A 941 9.94 23.39 -31.17
C LEU A 941 11.38 23.37 -30.62
N THR A 942 12.15 22.32 -30.90
CA THR A 942 13.51 22.09 -30.41
C THR A 942 14.60 22.26 -31.47
N GLY A 943 14.24 22.66 -32.70
CA GLY A 943 15.17 22.76 -33.83
C GLY A 943 15.52 21.43 -34.49
N GLY A 944 14.81 20.36 -34.11
CA GLY A 944 14.99 18.99 -34.59
C GLY A 944 14.76 17.95 -33.47
N PRO A 945 14.87 16.65 -33.78
CA PRO A 945 14.74 15.57 -32.80
C PRO A 945 15.80 15.69 -31.69
N THR A 946 15.34 15.66 -30.44
CA THR A 946 16.23 15.57 -29.28
C THR A 946 16.39 14.13 -28.84
N ALA A 947 17.61 13.74 -28.45
CA ALA A 947 17.83 12.48 -27.77
C ALA A 947 17.12 12.49 -26.41
N VAL A 948 16.49 11.37 -26.07
CA VAL A 948 15.90 11.13 -24.75
C VAL A 948 16.84 10.16 -24.03
N ALA A 949 17.26 10.49 -22.81
CA ALA A 949 18.16 9.63 -22.05
C ALA A 949 17.47 8.29 -21.70
N ASP A 950 18.23 7.22 -21.48
CA ASP A 950 17.64 5.95 -21.06
C ASP A 950 17.12 6.06 -19.62
N GLY A 951 15.93 5.50 -19.34
CA GLY A 951 15.22 5.73 -18.07
C GLY A 951 14.63 7.14 -17.90
N GLN A 952 14.70 8.01 -18.92
CA GLN A 952 14.09 9.35 -18.83
C GLN A 952 12.57 9.27 -19.04
N VAL A 953 11.84 9.09 -17.94
CA VAL A 953 10.37 9.03 -17.92
C VAL A 953 9.67 10.40 -18.09
N VAL A 954 10.38 11.54 -18.00
CA VAL A 954 9.79 12.88 -18.20
C VAL A 954 10.58 13.69 -19.22
N LEU A 955 9.89 14.21 -20.25
CA LEU A 955 10.44 15.09 -21.27
C LEU A 955 9.62 16.39 -21.34
N GLN A 956 10.07 17.42 -20.64
CA GLN A 956 9.48 18.76 -20.69
C GLN A 956 10.34 19.73 -21.54
N ARG A 957 9.66 20.65 -22.24
CA ARG A 957 10.24 21.75 -23.02
C ARG A 957 9.43 23.03 -22.80
N ALA A 958 10.09 24.11 -22.42
CA ALA A 958 9.47 25.44 -22.44
C ALA A 958 9.15 25.86 -23.88
N TYR A 959 7.99 26.47 -24.09
CA TYR A 959 7.57 27.02 -25.38
C TYR A 959 6.59 28.17 -25.15
N ALA A 960 6.98 29.39 -25.53
CA ALA A 960 6.14 30.58 -25.43
C ALA A 960 5.58 30.93 -26.81
N GLY A 961 4.28 30.70 -27.03
CA GLY A 961 3.65 30.98 -28.33
C GLY A 961 2.19 30.57 -28.43
N GLN A 962 1.59 30.76 -29.61
CA GLN A 962 0.27 30.24 -29.96
C GLN A 962 0.40 28.87 -30.61
N LEU A 963 -0.42 27.92 -30.17
CA LEU A 963 -0.43 26.55 -30.69
C LEU A 963 -1.86 26.01 -30.67
N GLN A 964 -2.30 25.42 -31.78
CA GLN A 964 -3.52 24.59 -31.83
C GLN A 964 -3.19 23.09 -31.82
N ARG A 965 -2.14 22.71 -32.55
CA ARG A 965 -1.73 21.32 -32.72
C ARG A 965 -0.25 21.16 -32.41
N VAL A 966 0.04 20.22 -31.52
CA VAL A 966 1.39 19.72 -31.22
C VAL A 966 1.43 18.24 -31.57
N ARG A 967 2.58 17.74 -31.98
CA ARG A 967 2.86 16.32 -32.05
C ARG A 967 4.24 16.04 -31.53
N VAL A 968 4.46 14.81 -31.12
CA VAL A 968 5.81 14.27 -30.95
C VAL A 968 6.03 13.21 -32.03
N VAL A 969 7.08 13.40 -32.83
CA VAL A 969 7.59 12.39 -33.76
C VAL A 969 8.66 11.61 -33.00
N MET A 970 8.46 10.31 -32.86
CA MET A 970 9.25 9.46 -31.95
C MET A 970 9.89 8.29 -32.69
N THR A 971 11.19 8.08 -32.46
CA THR A 971 11.90 6.88 -32.92
C THR A 971 12.01 5.90 -31.74
N ALA A 972 11.60 4.65 -31.92
CA ALA A 972 11.70 3.62 -30.90
C ALA A 972 13.17 3.24 -30.63
N ARG A 973 13.45 2.61 -29.49
CA ARG A 973 14.75 1.96 -29.27
C ARG A 973 14.74 0.61 -30.02
N PRO A 974 15.89 0.13 -30.54
CA PRO A 974 15.91 -1.14 -31.27
C PRO A 974 15.37 -2.30 -30.42
N GLY A 975 14.34 -2.99 -30.93
CA GLY A 975 13.70 -4.11 -30.22
C GLY A 975 12.68 -3.71 -29.15
N THR A 976 12.19 -2.46 -29.14
CA THR A 976 11.21 -1.97 -28.17
C THR A 976 10.03 -1.29 -28.87
N CYS A 977 8.91 -1.13 -28.16
CA CYS A 977 7.88 -0.16 -28.50
C CYS A 977 8.04 1.11 -27.65
N ILE A 978 7.43 2.19 -28.11
CA ILE A 978 7.33 3.48 -27.43
C ILE A 978 6.04 3.48 -26.60
N ALA A 979 6.08 4.04 -25.38
CA ALA A 979 4.85 4.42 -24.69
C ALA A 979 4.88 5.82 -24.10
N VAL A 980 3.70 6.44 -24.09
CA VAL A 980 3.40 7.72 -23.45
C VAL A 980 2.26 7.47 -22.47
N ALA A 981 2.44 7.84 -21.22
CA ALA A 981 1.40 7.82 -20.20
C ALA A 981 0.53 9.09 -20.28
N GLU A 982 1.13 10.27 -20.40
CA GLU A 982 0.45 11.58 -20.48
C GLU A 982 1.18 12.54 -21.44
N PHE A 983 0.42 13.35 -22.17
CA PHE A 983 0.91 14.36 -23.12
C PHE A 983 0.34 15.75 -22.74
N SER A 984 0.82 16.28 -21.63
CA SER A 984 0.40 17.58 -21.12
C SER A 984 0.92 18.76 -21.97
N VAL A 985 0.03 19.73 -22.24
CA VAL A 985 0.36 21.00 -22.90
C VAL A 985 0.00 22.14 -21.94
N PHE A 986 0.99 22.69 -21.26
CA PHE A 986 0.77 23.72 -20.25
C PHE A 986 0.69 25.12 -20.85
N GLY A 987 -0.25 25.93 -20.36
CA GLY A 987 -0.35 27.36 -20.73
C GLY A 987 -1.25 28.15 -19.79
N PRO A 988 -1.35 29.48 -19.99
CA PRO A 988 -2.31 30.30 -19.25
C PRO A 988 -3.74 29.91 -19.65
N GLY A 989 -4.52 29.49 -18.66
CA GLY A 989 -5.96 29.26 -18.78
C GLY A 989 -6.71 29.95 -17.64
N ALA A 990 -7.98 29.61 -17.46
CA ALA A 990 -8.79 30.07 -16.33
C ALA A 990 -8.45 29.32 -15.02
N SER A 991 -7.17 29.32 -14.64
CA SER A 991 -6.74 28.83 -13.33
C SER A 991 -7.09 29.85 -12.25
N THR A 992 -7.79 29.40 -11.22
CA THR A 992 -7.91 30.14 -9.96
C THR A 992 -6.76 29.84 -8.99
N VAL A 993 -5.94 28.83 -9.30
CA VAL A 993 -4.81 28.39 -8.46
C VAL A 993 -3.60 29.29 -8.72
N PRO A 994 -3.00 29.91 -7.70
CA PRO A 994 -1.76 30.66 -7.85
C PRO A 994 -0.57 29.76 -8.19
N SER A 995 0.42 30.29 -8.92
CA SER A 995 1.72 29.64 -9.03
C SER A 995 2.41 29.61 -7.66
N ARG A 996 3.29 28.62 -7.45
CA ARG A 996 4.20 28.64 -6.30
C ARG A 996 5.23 29.79 -6.44
N GLY A 997 5.82 30.19 -5.31
CA GLY A 997 6.87 31.21 -5.21
C GLY A 997 8.27 30.62 -5.31
N THR A 998 9.13 31.28 -6.09
CA THR A 998 10.54 30.92 -6.36
C THR A 998 11.55 31.69 -5.48
N ASP A 999 11.06 32.57 -4.61
CA ASP A 999 11.90 33.51 -3.83
C ASP A 999 12.36 32.85 -2.52
N ALA A 1000 13.66 32.60 -2.43
CA ALA A 1000 14.34 32.01 -1.29
C ALA A 1000 15.16 33.05 -0.48
N THR A 1001 14.77 34.32 -0.51
CA THR A 1001 15.46 35.39 0.26
C THR A 1001 14.77 35.71 1.59
N LEU A 1002 15.44 36.49 2.45
CA LEU A 1002 14.88 37.06 3.69
C LEU A 1002 14.44 38.52 3.49
N ASP A 1003 13.28 38.87 4.04
CA ASP A 1003 12.77 40.24 4.18
C ASP A 1003 13.42 40.94 5.39
N SER A 1004 13.62 40.19 6.48
CA SER A 1004 14.29 40.70 7.68
C SER A 1004 14.99 39.63 8.50
N LEU A 1005 16.01 40.07 9.24
CA LEU A 1005 16.85 39.25 10.12
C LEU A 1005 17.08 40.00 11.43
N SER A 1006 16.98 39.31 12.56
CA SER A 1006 17.10 39.87 13.91
C SER A 1006 17.83 38.93 14.87
N VAL A 1007 18.51 39.52 15.86
CA VAL A 1007 19.24 38.84 16.92
C VAL A 1007 18.81 39.43 18.27
N GLY A 1008 18.36 38.59 19.20
CA GLY A 1008 17.86 39.04 20.51
C GLY A 1008 16.67 40.00 20.41
N GLY A 1009 15.86 39.88 19.35
CA GLY A 1009 14.74 40.79 19.06
C GLY A 1009 15.15 42.16 18.48
N LYS A 1010 16.42 42.38 18.15
CA LYS A 1010 16.91 43.60 17.47
C LYS A 1010 17.22 43.29 15.99
N PRO A 1011 16.81 44.14 15.02
CA PRO A 1011 17.20 43.98 13.62
C PRO A 1011 18.73 44.00 13.44
N VAL A 1012 19.23 43.18 12.52
CA VAL A 1012 20.65 43.20 12.12
C VAL A 1012 20.93 44.49 11.34
N ALA A 1013 21.95 45.24 11.77
CA ALA A 1013 22.31 46.51 11.17
C ALA A 1013 22.86 46.33 9.74
N GLY A 1014 22.32 47.06 8.78
CA GLY A 1014 22.71 46.93 7.37
C GLY A 1014 22.26 45.62 6.72
N PHE A 1015 21.17 45.02 7.21
CA PHE A 1015 20.56 43.86 6.55
C PHE A 1015 20.10 44.20 5.13
N GLU A 1016 20.52 43.38 4.17
CA GLU A 1016 20.16 43.43 2.76
C GLU A 1016 19.87 42.00 2.27
N PRO A 1017 18.77 41.72 1.54
CA PRO A 1017 18.37 40.36 1.17
C PRO A 1017 19.43 39.56 0.38
N ALA A 1018 20.30 40.23 -0.36
CA ALA A 1018 21.38 39.61 -1.13
C ALA A 1018 22.67 39.33 -0.32
N THR A 1019 22.79 39.86 0.90
CA THR A 1019 23.97 39.70 1.76
C THR A 1019 23.79 38.47 2.65
N LEU A 1020 24.56 37.41 2.37
CA LEU A 1020 24.44 36.09 3.02
C LEU A 1020 25.31 35.92 4.27
N ALA A 1021 26.01 36.95 4.74
CA ALA A 1021 26.90 36.87 5.89
C ALA A 1021 26.87 38.14 6.76
N TYR A 1022 26.70 37.96 8.07
CA TYR A 1022 26.66 39.03 9.07
C TYR A 1022 27.51 38.68 10.29
N ALA A 1023 27.96 39.70 11.01
CA ALA A 1023 28.56 39.58 12.34
C ALA A 1023 27.79 40.49 13.31
N VAL A 1024 27.50 40.00 14.52
CA VAL A 1024 26.72 40.71 15.53
C VAL A 1024 27.34 40.45 16.90
N ASP A 1025 27.89 41.50 17.52
CA ASP A 1025 28.36 41.44 18.91
C ASP A 1025 27.17 41.43 19.88
N VAL A 1026 27.19 40.55 20.88
CA VAL A 1026 26.07 40.30 21.79
C VAL A 1026 26.45 40.50 23.26
N ALA A 1027 25.47 40.83 24.11
CA ALA A 1027 25.72 41.29 25.47
C ALA A 1027 25.51 40.18 26.51
N GLY A 1028 26.56 39.40 26.78
CA GLY A 1028 26.57 38.32 27.79
C GLY A 1028 26.81 36.93 27.18
N ASP A 1029 26.92 35.92 28.05
CA ASP A 1029 27.35 34.57 27.65
C ASP A 1029 26.21 33.69 27.08
N GLU A 1030 24.95 34.14 27.14
CA GLU A 1030 23.79 33.42 26.61
C GLU A 1030 23.62 33.66 25.10
N VAL A 1031 23.52 32.57 24.31
CA VAL A 1031 23.25 32.65 22.87
C VAL A 1031 21.86 33.27 22.64
N PRO A 1032 21.76 34.47 22.04
CA PRO A 1032 20.47 35.13 21.83
C PRO A 1032 19.66 34.47 20.70
N LEU A 1033 18.33 34.56 20.81
CA LEU A 1033 17.42 34.10 19.76
C LEU A 1033 17.69 34.84 18.44
N VAL A 1034 18.11 34.09 17.42
CA VAL A 1034 18.12 34.55 16.02
C VAL A 1034 16.75 34.27 15.43
N SER A 1035 16.15 35.28 14.81
CA SER A 1035 14.84 35.18 14.16
C SER A 1035 14.86 35.88 12.81
N ALA A 1036 14.20 35.29 11.82
CA ALA A 1036 14.21 35.78 10.44
C ALA A 1036 12.84 35.61 9.79
N VAL A 1037 12.53 36.45 8.80
CA VAL A 1037 11.28 36.42 8.04
C VAL A 1037 11.64 36.29 6.56
N ALA A 1038 11.12 35.26 5.88
CA ALA A 1038 11.32 35.09 4.45
C ALA A 1038 10.62 36.19 3.63
N SER A 1039 11.21 36.53 2.49
CA SER A 1039 10.62 37.41 1.50
C SER A 1039 9.31 36.83 0.97
N ASP A 1040 9.28 35.58 0.53
CA ASP A 1040 8.02 34.86 0.28
C ASP A 1040 7.48 34.28 1.61
N PRO A 1041 6.27 34.68 2.07
CA PRO A 1041 5.70 34.20 3.33
C PRO A 1041 5.31 32.70 3.31
N PHE A 1042 5.53 31.98 2.20
CA PHE A 1042 5.36 30.53 2.08
C PHE A 1042 6.69 29.79 1.82
N ALA A 1043 7.83 30.50 1.79
CA ALA A 1043 9.14 29.87 1.83
C ALA A 1043 9.43 29.31 3.24
N THR A 1044 10.10 28.16 3.30
CA THR A 1044 10.47 27.51 4.57
C THR A 1044 11.73 28.17 5.13
N VAL A 1045 11.71 28.56 6.41
CA VAL A 1045 12.86 29.14 7.12
C VAL A 1045 13.29 28.24 8.28
N THR A 1046 14.52 27.74 8.22
CA THR A 1046 15.13 26.90 9.27
C THR A 1046 16.28 27.65 9.92
N VAL A 1047 16.20 27.87 11.25
CA VAL A 1047 17.25 28.53 12.03
C VAL A 1047 17.99 27.51 12.90
N THR A 1048 19.29 27.37 12.68
CA THR A 1048 20.21 26.60 13.52
C THR A 1048 21.05 27.57 14.33
N ALA A 1049 20.91 27.58 15.66
CA ALA A 1049 21.69 28.43 16.57
C ALA A 1049 23.03 27.76 16.99
N PRO A 1050 24.07 28.54 17.34
CA PRO A 1050 25.29 27.99 17.91
C PRO A 1050 25.06 27.46 19.33
N LYS A 1051 25.95 26.57 19.80
CA LYS A 1051 25.88 25.98 21.15
C LYS A 1051 26.51 26.86 22.24
N THR A 1052 27.38 27.79 21.85
CA THR A 1052 28.18 28.66 22.71
C THR A 1052 28.50 29.95 21.95
N LEU A 1053 28.87 31.00 22.67
CA LEU A 1053 29.49 32.21 22.09
C LEU A 1053 31.02 32.14 22.24
N PRO A 1054 31.80 32.64 21.26
CA PRO A 1054 31.38 33.04 19.92
C PRO A 1054 30.97 31.82 19.06
N GLY A 1055 30.09 32.02 18.08
CA GLY A 1055 29.63 30.94 17.20
C GLY A 1055 28.65 31.38 16.11
N ASP A 1056 28.49 30.55 15.08
CA ASP A 1056 27.59 30.84 13.95
C ASP A 1056 26.16 30.36 14.20
N ALA A 1057 25.19 31.23 13.92
CA ALA A 1057 23.84 30.81 13.54
C ALA A 1057 23.74 30.68 12.01
N LEU A 1058 23.00 29.69 11.53
CA LEU A 1058 22.67 29.50 10.12
C LEU A 1058 21.15 29.62 9.92
N VAL A 1059 20.74 30.49 9.01
CA VAL A 1059 19.35 30.62 8.57
C VAL A 1059 19.26 30.13 7.13
N VAL A 1060 18.67 28.95 6.94
CA VAL A 1060 18.40 28.38 5.61
C VAL A 1060 16.99 28.79 5.20
N VAL A 1061 16.85 29.28 3.97
CA VAL A 1061 15.56 29.64 3.37
C VAL A 1061 15.39 28.86 2.07
N THR A 1062 14.28 28.13 1.93
CA THR A 1062 13.95 27.34 0.73
C THR A 1062 12.64 27.82 0.14
N ALA A 1063 12.62 28.08 -1.16
CA ALA A 1063 11.43 28.55 -1.89
C ALA A 1063 10.27 27.53 -1.81
N GLU A 1064 9.03 28.01 -1.92
CA GLU A 1064 7.81 27.19 -1.87
C GLU A 1064 7.75 26.14 -2.99
N ASP A 1065 8.34 26.44 -4.15
CA ASP A 1065 8.48 25.51 -5.28
C ASP A 1065 9.77 24.66 -5.26
N THR A 1066 10.58 24.80 -4.19
CA THR A 1066 11.91 24.20 -3.98
C THR A 1066 12.98 24.50 -5.03
N SER A 1067 12.72 25.36 -6.03
CA SER A 1067 13.67 25.67 -7.12
C SER A 1067 14.92 26.43 -6.65
N ALA A 1068 14.85 27.10 -5.50
CA ALA A 1068 15.92 27.90 -4.92
C ALA A 1068 16.06 27.66 -3.41
N THR A 1069 17.29 27.81 -2.91
CA THR A 1069 17.61 27.84 -1.48
C THR A 1069 18.76 28.81 -1.22
N SER A 1070 18.61 29.66 -0.21
CA SER A 1070 19.67 30.55 0.29
C SER A 1070 20.09 30.13 1.70
N THR A 1071 21.30 30.50 2.12
CA THR A 1071 21.76 30.29 3.49
C THR A 1071 22.48 31.52 3.99
N TYR A 1072 21.94 32.12 5.04
CA TYR A 1072 22.50 33.30 5.71
C TYR A 1072 23.27 32.85 6.96
N ARG A 1073 24.53 33.26 7.09
CA ARG A 1073 25.39 32.99 8.25
C ARG A 1073 25.48 34.22 9.14
N VAL A 1074 25.18 34.07 10.42
CA VAL A 1074 25.28 35.13 11.42
C VAL A 1074 26.31 34.71 12.47
N ALA A 1075 27.51 35.26 12.39
CA ALA A 1075 28.51 35.10 13.44
C ALA A 1075 28.10 35.93 14.65
N LEU A 1076 27.95 35.28 15.81
CA LEU A 1076 27.65 35.91 17.09
C LEU A 1076 28.96 35.95 17.91
N SER A 1077 29.31 37.12 18.44
CA SER A 1077 30.57 37.40 19.15
C SER A 1077 30.38 38.07 20.51
#